data_AF-A0A2J8AJN4-F1
#
_entry.id   AF-A0A2J8AJN4-F1
#
_cell.length_a   1.000
_cell.length_b   1.000
_cell.length_c   1.000
_cell.angle_alpha   90.00
_cell.angle_beta   90.00
_cell.angle_gamma   90.00
#
_symmetry.space_group_name_H-M   'P 1'
#
loop_
_entity.id
_entity.type
_entity.pdbx_description
1 polymer ?
#
loop_
_entity_poly.entity_id
_entity_poly.type
_entity_poly.pdbx_seq_one_letter_code
_entity_poly.pdbx_strand_id
1 'polypeptide(L)'
;MRRVPAPSAAHGSRPRALRSPAAAGPPFPRLLTRSRCCLAATLLALALLLLLPGAALRSGLLRSRLDGALWGDVETALAELEAQTRSLNGSAAALPGLRTRLLRLAALGPREQRQQPQQAEQEVQAHGVQAEARADAAAAAWLQLLAAIRALSPGGRTLPCANRGGGGGAVNTSVCAGGCFFAANLHNSFEVAPHWVLQLLAVLGSLGGGGGARGGGAGGSGGGGGGGGGAGGGSGGSGGGDDHASRAFVSVYESGSTDATPRLLAVLRRVLDAVGVPNRIVALGRLDRRGRRAAAAAGGGGSAGMPRRGGDGDGVLVGDRRIQFLAAVRNAALEPLVGGARGAVATAEGGLGAGAGAGAGTGTATWERLVFLNDVLYCSYDVLRLLQYGSADLACGVDLVKAPLWLLPPAERQAAMAGHLAAAWGMPRRWAAAASRAWLPYRLWRRLYGKTRAFWPWSRLSFYDMWVARDAAGGRMRNLPPYSGDAWSADRLASGLPLPAYCCWNGLAVLRAAPFLRGAQHRGGGGSGGGGDDGGVGGEGLRFRSHQPGECAASECSLLCDDLHALGRHRVLVDPSVRLVYDWQSAEELYGNWSSGGWAAAGQEPDGVAGLPYRPLAVGDARQVELSWEGEWLPRVAAGAAAVECCGILPGRTTANFDTGCGPVDMSAAWRGAAGGGAGSGAGGSGGDVGSGSVSGDGRASDGSQVLA
;
A
#
# COMPACT_ATOMS: atom_id res chain seq x y z
N MET A 1 -37.95 -57.49 43.17
CA MET A 1 -38.68 -57.42 44.46
C MET A 1 -38.15 -56.25 45.30
N ARG A 2 -38.64 -56.06 46.53
CA ARG A 2 -38.52 -54.84 47.36
C ARG A 2 -37.07 -54.52 47.87
N ARG A 3 -36.78 -53.20 47.92
CA ARG A 3 -36.23 -52.34 49.02
C ARG A 3 -34.96 -52.79 49.81
N VAL A 4 -33.93 -51.97 50.15
CA VAL A 4 -33.82 -50.61 50.77
C VAL A 4 -34.29 -50.59 52.25
N PRO A 5 -33.59 -50.01 53.28
CA PRO A 5 -32.31 -49.25 53.36
C PRO A 5 -31.31 -49.70 54.50
N ALA A 6 -30.41 -48.79 54.94
CA ALA A 6 -29.50 -48.85 56.13
C ALA A 6 -30.23 -48.66 57.50
N PRO A 7 -29.58 -48.74 58.69
CA PRO A 7 -28.63 -47.73 59.28
C PRO A 7 -27.29 -48.36 59.78
N SER A 8 -26.24 -47.71 60.31
CA SER A 8 -25.92 -46.43 61.01
C SER A 8 -25.67 -46.54 62.54
N ALA A 9 -24.93 -45.55 63.10
CA ALA A 9 -24.51 -45.35 64.50
C ALA A 9 -23.47 -46.34 65.11
N ALA A 10 -22.83 -46.05 66.27
CA ALA A 10 -22.04 -44.88 66.73
C ALA A 10 -21.48 -45.14 68.15
N HIS A 11 -20.33 -44.52 68.50
CA HIS A 11 -19.68 -44.49 69.83
C HIS A 11 -19.19 -45.86 70.38
N GLY A 12 -18.22 -45.95 71.31
CA GLY A 12 -17.26 -44.93 71.75
C GLY A 12 -16.89 -45.01 73.25
N SER A 13 -15.73 -45.57 73.61
CA SER A 13 -15.22 -45.56 75.00
C SER A 13 -13.68 -45.65 75.13
N ARG A 14 -13.15 -44.89 76.11
CA ARG A 14 -11.80 -44.95 76.75
C ARG A 14 -12.00 -45.50 78.20
N PRO A 15 -11.01 -45.69 79.12
CA PRO A 15 -9.59 -45.27 79.21
C PRO A 15 -8.62 -46.50 79.28
N ARG A 16 -7.43 -46.59 79.91
CA ARG A 16 -6.53 -45.83 80.84
C ARG A 16 -5.07 -46.15 80.39
N ALA A 17 -4.09 -45.24 80.32
CA ALA A 17 -3.37 -44.43 81.34
C ALA A 17 -2.12 -45.12 81.95
N LEU A 18 -1.17 -44.31 82.47
CA LEU A 18 0.21 -44.63 82.91
C LEU A 18 1.25 -44.65 81.76
N ARG A 19 2.45 -44.04 81.84
CA ARG A 19 3.16 -43.27 82.91
C ARG A 19 3.98 -42.10 82.29
N SER A 20 4.36 -41.12 83.12
CA SER A 20 5.39 -40.09 82.82
C SER A 20 6.62 -40.28 83.72
N PRO A 21 7.75 -39.59 83.46
CA PRO A 21 8.00 -38.29 84.08
C PRO A 21 8.55 -37.22 83.10
N ALA A 22 9.02 -36.07 83.58
CA ALA A 22 9.22 -34.84 82.80
C ALA A 22 10.57 -34.12 83.02
N ALA A 23 10.92 -33.24 82.07
CA ALA A 23 11.89 -32.14 82.17
C ALA A 23 11.40 -30.97 81.26
N ALA A 24 11.82 -29.71 81.47
CA ALA A 24 11.08 -28.54 80.95
C ALA A 24 11.92 -27.35 80.41
N GLY A 25 11.37 -26.69 79.37
CA GLY A 25 11.73 -25.34 78.86
C GLY A 25 12.94 -25.27 77.91
N PRO A 26 13.17 -24.14 77.18
CA PRO A 26 12.30 -22.97 76.88
C PRO A 26 11.96 -22.85 75.35
N PRO A 27 11.27 -21.80 74.85
CA PRO A 27 10.69 -21.80 73.48
C PRO A 27 11.38 -20.93 72.40
N PHE A 28 11.26 -21.37 71.13
CA PHE A 28 11.54 -20.64 69.86
C PHE A 28 13.03 -20.28 69.57
N PRO A 29 13.47 -19.92 68.32
CA PRO A 29 12.71 -19.37 67.18
C PRO A 29 12.75 -20.13 65.83
N ARG A 30 11.79 -19.80 64.95
CA ARG A 30 11.77 -20.19 63.52
C ARG A 30 12.61 -19.20 62.69
N LEU A 31 13.80 -19.59 62.21
CA LEU A 31 14.69 -18.67 61.48
C LEU A 31 15.31 -19.16 60.15
N LEU A 32 15.12 -20.42 59.74
CA LEU A 32 15.81 -20.99 58.56
C LEU A 32 15.02 -20.99 57.23
N THR A 33 13.73 -20.63 57.22
CA THR A 33 12.92 -20.62 55.98
C THR A 33 12.95 -19.29 55.22
N ARG A 34 13.19 -18.14 55.89
CA ARG A 34 13.23 -16.83 55.21
C ARG A 34 14.44 -16.67 54.29
N SER A 35 15.62 -17.17 54.67
CA SER A 35 16.86 -16.93 53.92
C SER A 35 16.81 -17.44 52.47
N ARG A 36 16.26 -18.64 52.22
CA ARG A 36 16.10 -19.17 50.85
C ARG A 36 15.10 -18.36 50.01
N CYS A 37 14.02 -17.85 50.60
CA CYS A 37 13.08 -16.98 49.91
C CYS A 37 13.70 -15.61 49.59
N CYS A 38 14.48 -15.03 50.51
CA CYS A 38 15.23 -13.81 50.24
C CYS A 38 16.26 -14.03 49.14
N LEU A 39 17.05 -15.11 49.18
CA LEU A 39 18.05 -15.38 48.13
C LEU A 39 17.39 -15.58 46.76
N ALA A 40 16.28 -16.30 46.68
CA ALA A 40 15.51 -16.47 45.44
C ALA A 40 14.91 -15.14 44.94
N ALA A 41 14.37 -14.30 45.83
CA ALA A 41 13.82 -12.99 45.48
C ALA A 41 14.93 -12.02 45.02
N THR A 42 16.08 -12.00 45.69
CA THR A 42 17.24 -11.18 45.32
C THR A 42 17.86 -11.65 44.01
N LEU A 43 17.93 -12.96 43.74
CA LEU A 43 18.36 -13.50 42.45
C LEU A 43 17.35 -13.18 41.34
N LEU A 44 16.05 -13.24 41.61
CA LEU A 44 15.01 -12.82 40.65
C LEU A 44 15.07 -11.31 40.38
N ALA A 45 15.34 -10.50 41.41
CA ALA A 45 15.53 -9.05 41.29
C ALA A 45 16.82 -8.70 40.53
N LEU A 46 17.93 -9.42 40.75
CA LEU A 46 19.16 -9.29 39.97
C LEU A 46 18.96 -9.74 38.51
N ALA A 47 18.21 -10.83 38.27
CA ALA A 47 17.84 -11.22 36.92
C ALA A 47 16.95 -10.15 36.25
N LEU A 48 15.99 -9.56 36.96
CA LEU A 48 15.18 -8.45 36.46
C LEU A 48 15.99 -7.16 36.25
N LEU A 49 17.02 -6.89 37.05
CA LEU A 49 17.95 -5.76 36.87
C LEU A 49 18.94 -5.99 35.72
N LEU A 50 19.28 -7.24 35.41
CA LEU A 50 20.05 -7.62 34.21
C LEU A 50 19.17 -7.67 32.95
N LEU A 51 17.86 -7.88 33.10
CA LEU A 51 16.85 -7.73 32.05
C LEU A 51 16.41 -6.27 31.84
N LEU A 52 16.64 -5.38 32.81
CA LEU A 52 16.47 -3.93 32.65
C LEU A 52 17.63 -3.39 31.80
N PRO A 53 17.37 -2.94 30.56
CA PRO A 53 18.46 -2.68 29.64
C PRO A 53 19.09 -1.30 29.92
N GLY A 54 20.18 -1.28 30.69
CA GLY A 54 21.10 -0.13 30.71
C GLY A 54 21.63 0.20 29.30
N ALA A 55 21.66 -0.79 28.42
CA ALA A 55 21.87 -0.65 26.99
C ALA A 55 20.76 0.16 26.28
N ALA A 56 19.50 0.16 26.74
CA ALA A 56 18.42 0.96 26.14
C ALA A 56 18.49 2.44 26.52
N LEU A 57 18.91 2.77 27.75
CA LEU A 57 19.17 4.17 28.12
C LEU A 57 20.38 4.73 27.35
N ARG A 58 21.47 3.96 27.25
CA ARG A 58 22.65 4.36 26.45
C ARG A 58 22.36 4.42 24.95
N SER A 59 21.67 3.41 24.38
CA SER A 59 21.29 3.44 22.97
C SER A 59 20.19 4.44 22.66
N GLY A 60 19.32 4.80 23.62
CA GLY A 60 18.36 5.90 23.48
C GLY A 60 19.05 7.26 23.34
N LEU A 61 20.06 7.54 24.18
CA LEU A 61 20.88 8.77 24.09
C LEU A 61 21.82 8.80 22.88
N LEU A 62 22.33 7.63 22.43
CA LEU A 62 23.08 7.54 21.18
C LEU A 62 22.16 7.73 19.97
N ARG A 63 20.98 7.11 19.96
CA ARG A 63 19.99 7.22 18.89
C ARG A 63 19.49 8.66 18.77
N SER A 64 19.09 9.32 19.86
CA SER A 64 18.64 10.73 19.78
C SER A 64 19.73 11.70 19.31
N ARG A 65 21.01 11.42 19.56
CA ARG A 65 22.13 12.18 18.98
C ARG A 65 22.35 11.89 17.50
N LEU A 66 22.26 10.62 17.08
CA LEU A 66 22.36 10.22 15.67
C LEU A 66 21.17 10.77 14.86
N ASP A 67 19.94 10.62 15.36
CA ASP A 67 18.74 11.21 14.79
C ASP A 67 18.91 12.73 14.64
N GLY A 68 19.42 13.40 15.69
CA GLY A 68 19.70 14.84 15.66
C GLY A 68 20.69 15.26 14.58
N ALA A 69 21.76 14.49 14.35
CA ALA A 69 22.73 14.74 13.29
C ALA A 69 22.13 14.50 11.89
N LEU A 70 21.47 13.35 11.67
CA LEU A 70 20.83 13.00 10.40
C LEU A 70 19.78 14.02 9.97
N TRP A 71 19.00 14.55 10.91
CA TRP A 71 18.08 15.65 10.64
C TRP A 71 18.80 16.98 10.39
N GLY A 72 19.97 17.22 10.98
CA GLY A 72 20.81 18.38 10.67
C GLY A 72 21.31 18.37 9.23
N ASP A 73 21.74 17.20 8.73
CA ASP A 73 22.16 17.01 7.34
C ASP A 73 21.01 17.31 6.36
N VAL A 74 19.80 16.83 6.65
CA VAL A 74 18.59 17.08 5.86
C VAL A 74 18.23 18.56 5.80
N GLU A 75 18.18 19.26 6.94
CA GLU A 75 17.82 20.68 6.98
C GLU A 75 18.90 21.56 6.30
N THR A 76 20.19 21.19 6.43
CA THR A 76 21.32 21.90 5.81
C THR A 76 21.28 21.80 4.29
N ALA A 77 21.17 20.59 3.74
CA ALA A 77 21.11 20.38 2.30
C ALA A 77 19.84 20.99 1.67
N LEU A 78 18.72 20.99 2.40
CA LEU A 78 17.48 21.64 1.97
C LEU A 78 17.57 23.17 2.00
N ALA A 79 18.17 23.77 3.03
CA ALA A 79 18.35 25.22 3.10
C ALA A 79 19.26 25.75 1.97
N GLU A 80 20.31 25.00 1.61
CA GLU A 80 21.17 25.32 0.47
C GLU A 80 20.42 25.20 -0.86
N LEU A 81 19.67 24.11 -1.07
CA LEU A 81 18.79 23.96 -2.25
C LEU A 81 17.80 25.12 -2.39
N GLU A 82 17.14 25.51 -1.30
CA GLU A 82 16.23 26.65 -1.25
C GLU A 82 16.94 27.98 -1.53
N ALA A 83 18.19 28.17 -1.08
CA ALA A 83 18.98 29.35 -1.38
C ALA A 83 19.32 29.44 -2.88
N GLN A 84 19.85 28.36 -3.46
CA GLN A 84 20.25 28.33 -4.87
C GLN A 84 19.04 28.49 -5.82
N THR A 85 17.95 27.77 -5.57
CA THR A 85 16.71 27.89 -6.37
C THR A 85 16.10 29.29 -6.28
N ARG A 86 16.00 29.90 -5.09
CA ARG A 86 15.55 31.30 -4.95
C ARG A 86 16.45 32.28 -5.69
N SER A 87 17.78 32.07 -5.68
CA SER A 87 18.74 32.92 -6.41
C SER A 87 18.60 32.86 -7.94
N LEU A 88 17.86 31.87 -8.46
CA LEU A 88 17.58 31.64 -9.87
C LEU A 88 16.12 31.95 -10.26
N ASN A 89 15.23 32.24 -9.30
CA ASN A 89 13.82 32.59 -9.59
C ASN A 89 13.68 33.85 -10.46
N GLY A 90 14.62 34.79 -10.40
CA GLY A 90 14.65 35.96 -11.29
C GLY A 90 15.04 35.63 -12.74
N SER A 91 15.58 34.43 -13.00
CA SER A 91 16.05 33.99 -14.31
C SER A 91 15.05 33.02 -14.94
N ALA A 92 13.94 33.54 -15.46
CA ALA A 92 12.81 32.77 -16.01
C ALA A 92 13.21 31.71 -17.06
N ALA A 93 14.30 31.93 -17.81
CA ALA A 93 14.82 30.96 -18.79
C ALA A 93 15.62 29.80 -18.16
N ALA A 94 16.23 29.99 -17.00
CA ALA A 94 17.12 29.00 -16.37
C ALA A 94 16.37 28.04 -15.43
N LEU A 95 15.36 28.54 -14.71
CA LEU A 95 14.67 27.80 -13.65
C LEU A 95 13.98 26.49 -14.13
N PRO A 96 13.26 26.44 -15.28
CA PRO A 96 12.61 25.20 -15.75
C PRO A 96 13.63 24.12 -16.14
N GLY A 97 14.76 24.53 -16.73
CA GLY A 97 15.88 23.64 -17.05
C GLY A 97 16.51 23.04 -15.79
N LEU A 98 16.73 23.85 -14.75
CA LEU A 98 17.22 23.37 -13.46
C LEU A 98 16.23 22.39 -12.82
N ARG A 99 14.94 22.73 -12.71
CA ARG A 99 13.91 21.83 -12.13
C ARG A 99 13.90 20.47 -12.82
N THR A 100 13.94 20.47 -14.15
CA THR A 100 14.06 19.26 -14.98
C THR A 100 15.34 18.48 -14.66
N ARG A 101 16.49 19.14 -14.51
CA ARG A 101 17.77 18.51 -14.14
C ARG A 101 17.70 17.86 -12.75
N LEU A 102 17.18 18.57 -11.74
CA LEU A 102 17.02 18.07 -10.38
C LEU A 102 16.10 16.84 -10.33
N LEU A 103 14.92 16.93 -10.93
CA LEU A 103 13.98 15.82 -10.98
C LEU A 103 14.62 14.59 -11.66
N ARG A 104 15.31 14.76 -12.80
CA ARG A 104 16.04 13.65 -13.46
C ARG A 104 17.13 13.04 -12.58
N LEU A 105 17.88 13.83 -11.80
CA LEU A 105 18.86 13.32 -10.83
C LEU A 105 18.20 12.45 -9.73
N ALA A 106 16.95 12.71 -9.36
CA ALA A 106 16.22 11.87 -8.40
C ALA A 106 15.78 10.52 -9.00
N ALA A 107 15.58 10.43 -10.31
CA ALA A 107 15.29 9.18 -11.02
C ALA A 107 16.50 8.24 -11.17
N LEU A 108 17.74 8.76 -11.02
CA LEU A 108 18.97 7.95 -11.06
C LEU A 108 19.10 7.03 -9.85
N GLY A 109 19.77 5.90 -10.03
CA GLY A 109 20.09 4.95 -8.97
C GLY A 109 21.10 5.52 -7.95
N PRO A 110 21.10 5.04 -6.68
CA PRO A 110 21.99 5.59 -5.65
C PRO A 110 23.50 5.45 -5.92
N ARG A 111 23.92 4.63 -6.90
CA ARG A 111 25.32 4.55 -7.37
C ARG A 111 25.64 5.70 -8.32
N GLU A 112 24.80 5.91 -9.32
CA GLU A 112 24.91 6.97 -10.33
C GLU A 112 24.84 8.36 -9.67
N GLN A 113 23.92 8.54 -8.72
CA GLN A 113 23.80 9.76 -7.89
C GLN A 113 25.10 10.14 -7.16
N ARG A 114 25.99 9.19 -6.87
CA ARG A 114 27.30 9.46 -6.24
C ARG A 114 28.43 9.74 -7.24
N GLN A 115 28.22 9.45 -8.53
CA GLN A 115 29.19 9.72 -9.60
C GLN A 115 28.96 11.10 -10.22
N GLN A 116 27.72 11.59 -10.23
CA GLN A 116 27.35 12.91 -10.77
C GLN A 116 28.17 14.10 -10.22
N PRO A 117 28.48 14.22 -8.90
CA PRO A 117 29.26 15.35 -8.38
C PRO A 117 30.67 15.42 -8.99
N GLN A 118 31.31 14.26 -9.19
CA GLN A 118 32.66 14.15 -9.75
C GLN A 118 32.73 14.55 -11.24
N GLN A 119 31.60 14.56 -11.94
CA GLN A 119 31.48 15.01 -13.33
C GLN A 119 31.22 16.52 -13.37
N ALA A 120 30.29 17.01 -12.54
CA ALA A 120 29.99 18.44 -12.45
C ALA A 120 31.21 19.29 -12.01
N GLU A 121 32.02 18.81 -11.07
CA GLU A 121 33.25 19.49 -10.64
C GLU A 121 34.28 19.68 -11.77
N GLN A 122 34.24 18.85 -12.82
CA GLN A 122 35.12 18.96 -13.99
C GLN A 122 34.55 19.93 -15.04
N GLU A 123 33.23 19.96 -15.21
CA GLU A 123 32.54 20.89 -16.13
C GLU A 123 32.55 22.34 -15.60
N VAL A 124 32.39 22.54 -14.28
CA VAL A 124 32.43 23.86 -13.62
C VAL A 124 33.77 24.57 -13.81
N GLN A 125 34.87 23.84 -14.01
CA GLN A 125 36.19 24.46 -14.27
C GLN A 125 36.35 24.99 -15.71
N ALA A 126 35.41 24.69 -16.61
CA ALA A 126 35.45 25.13 -18.01
C ALA A 126 34.46 26.27 -18.37
N HIS A 127 33.43 26.52 -17.54
CA HIS A 127 32.31 27.40 -17.90
C HIS A 127 32.19 28.66 -17.01
N GLY A 128 32.38 29.83 -17.64
CA GLY A 128 32.51 31.12 -16.96
C GLY A 128 31.23 31.90 -16.68
N VAL A 129 30.09 31.26 -16.42
CA VAL A 129 28.79 31.94 -16.23
C VAL A 129 28.19 31.67 -14.85
N GLN A 130 27.92 32.73 -14.07
CA GLN A 130 27.44 32.61 -12.68
C GLN A 130 26.11 31.86 -12.51
N ALA A 131 25.29 31.74 -13.57
CA ALA A 131 24.02 31.01 -13.53
C ALA A 131 24.23 29.49 -13.58
N GLU A 132 25.24 29.01 -14.30
CA GLU A 132 25.55 27.59 -14.46
C GLU A 132 26.11 27.04 -13.13
N ALA A 133 27.11 27.71 -12.55
CA ALA A 133 27.66 27.37 -11.24
C ALA A 133 26.61 27.29 -10.10
N ARG A 134 25.54 28.12 -10.15
CA ARG A 134 24.40 28.03 -9.22
C ARG A 134 23.50 26.83 -9.49
N ALA A 135 23.31 26.45 -10.75
CA ALA A 135 22.59 25.24 -11.14
C ALA A 135 23.35 23.97 -10.73
N ASP A 136 24.69 23.99 -10.76
CA ASP A 136 25.54 22.91 -10.25
C ASP A 136 25.54 22.85 -8.72
N ALA A 137 25.61 23.99 -8.03
CA ALA A 137 25.45 24.05 -6.58
C ALA A 137 24.08 23.51 -6.12
N ALA A 138 22.99 23.88 -6.82
CA ALA A 138 21.67 23.31 -6.58
C ALA A 138 21.61 21.78 -6.82
N ALA A 139 22.28 21.28 -7.85
CA ALA A 139 22.37 19.84 -8.12
C ALA A 139 23.18 19.09 -7.04
N ALA A 140 24.28 19.68 -6.54
CA ALA A 140 25.05 19.12 -5.44
C ALA A 140 24.24 19.07 -4.13
N ALA A 141 23.58 20.18 -3.76
CA ALA A 141 22.70 20.24 -2.59
C ALA A 141 21.53 19.25 -2.68
N TRP A 142 20.95 19.07 -3.87
CA TRP A 142 19.92 18.07 -4.14
C TRP A 142 20.42 16.63 -3.92
N LEU A 143 21.59 16.29 -4.46
CA LEU A 143 22.18 14.96 -4.28
C LEU A 143 22.54 14.67 -2.81
N GLN A 144 23.02 15.68 -2.08
CA GLN A 144 23.22 15.61 -0.63
C GLN A 144 21.90 15.39 0.12
N LEU A 145 20.83 16.12 -0.23
CA LEU A 145 19.51 15.98 0.39
C LEU A 145 18.90 14.59 0.16
N LEU A 146 19.02 14.04 -1.07
CA LEU A 146 18.61 12.68 -1.38
C LEU A 146 19.42 11.63 -0.60
N ALA A 147 20.69 11.90 -0.27
CA ALA A 147 21.51 11.06 0.58
C ALA A 147 21.15 11.18 2.08
N ALA A 148 20.81 12.39 2.56
CA ALA A 148 20.41 12.64 3.94
C ALA A 148 19.02 12.04 4.25
N ILE A 149 18.03 12.24 3.38
CA ILE A 149 16.70 11.59 3.49
C ILE A 149 16.86 10.06 3.50
N ARG A 150 17.73 9.52 2.64
CA ARG A 150 18.06 8.08 2.58
C ARG A 150 18.65 7.55 3.88
N ALA A 151 19.43 8.35 4.60
CA ALA A 151 20.03 7.95 5.87
C ALA A 151 19.01 7.89 7.03
N LEU A 152 17.83 8.52 6.90
CA LEU A 152 16.70 8.37 7.84
C LEU A 152 16.02 6.98 7.77
N SER A 153 16.19 6.23 6.68
CA SER A 153 15.65 4.86 6.56
C SER A 153 16.25 3.93 7.63
N PRO A 154 15.51 2.90 8.12
CA PRO A 154 16.03 1.93 9.08
C PRO A 154 17.36 1.27 8.68
N GLY A 155 18.44 1.70 9.35
CA GLY A 155 19.82 1.24 9.10
C GLY A 155 20.55 1.97 7.97
N GLY A 156 20.05 3.12 7.49
CA GLY A 156 20.59 3.86 6.35
C GLY A 156 20.40 3.15 5.00
N ARG A 157 19.51 2.16 4.93
CA ARG A 157 19.31 1.26 3.80
C ARG A 157 18.34 1.82 2.76
N THR A 158 18.48 1.37 1.52
CA THR A 158 17.47 1.50 0.47
C THR A 158 17.09 0.13 -0.04
N LEU A 159 15.85 -0.04 -0.49
CA LEU A 159 15.52 -1.21 -1.30
C LEU A 159 16.32 -1.17 -2.61
N PRO A 160 16.81 -2.31 -3.11
CA PRO A 160 17.51 -2.40 -4.38
C PRO A 160 16.50 -2.31 -5.55
N CYS A 161 15.95 -1.13 -5.77
CA CYS A 161 15.08 -0.78 -6.91
C CYS A 161 15.86 -0.73 -8.24
N ALA A 162 16.75 -1.70 -8.49
CA ALA A 162 17.33 -1.91 -9.80
C ALA A 162 16.24 -2.26 -10.81
N ASN A 163 16.38 -1.82 -12.07
CA ASN A 163 15.39 -2.08 -13.11
C ASN A 163 15.08 -3.57 -13.20
N ARG A 164 13.83 -3.95 -12.91
CA ARG A 164 13.35 -5.34 -12.79
C ARG A 164 13.19 -6.00 -14.18
N GLY A 165 14.31 -6.24 -14.85
CA GLY A 165 14.44 -7.00 -16.11
C GLY A 165 13.94 -6.32 -17.38
N GLY A 166 12.88 -5.51 -17.30
CA GLY A 166 12.26 -4.86 -18.46
C GLY A 166 13.18 -3.78 -19.06
N GLY A 167 13.72 -4.04 -20.25
CA GLY A 167 14.50 -3.06 -21.01
C GLY A 167 13.71 -1.78 -21.26
N GLY A 168 14.38 -0.63 -21.21
CA GLY A 168 13.74 0.70 -21.09
C GLY A 168 12.73 1.11 -22.17
N GLY A 169 12.62 0.37 -23.28
CA GLY A 169 11.57 0.56 -24.28
C GLY A 169 10.17 0.05 -23.89
N ALA A 170 10.04 -0.70 -22.79
CA ALA A 170 8.74 -1.24 -22.34
C ALA A 170 7.91 -0.27 -21.48
N VAL A 171 8.53 0.77 -20.91
CA VAL A 171 7.88 1.76 -20.05
C VAL A 171 7.84 3.10 -20.78
N ASN A 172 6.67 3.50 -21.25
CA ASN A 172 6.48 4.84 -21.80
C ASN A 172 6.49 5.88 -20.67
N THR A 173 7.33 6.91 -20.79
CA THR A 173 7.46 8.03 -19.85
C THR A 173 6.50 9.19 -20.16
N SER A 174 5.76 9.16 -21.27
CA SER A 174 4.70 10.14 -21.60
C SER A 174 3.31 9.78 -21.06
N VAL A 175 3.18 8.72 -20.24
CA VAL A 175 1.90 8.28 -19.62
C VAL A 175 1.20 9.33 -18.75
N CYS A 176 1.90 10.38 -18.33
CA CYS A 176 1.35 11.55 -17.64
C CYS A 176 1.28 12.81 -18.55
N ALA A 177 1.15 12.65 -19.88
CA ALA A 177 1.03 13.77 -20.81
C ALA A 177 -0.16 14.68 -20.46
N GLY A 178 -1.34 14.09 -20.20
CA GLY A 178 -2.54 14.76 -19.67
C GLY A 178 -2.56 14.88 -18.13
N GLY A 179 -1.39 14.86 -17.48
CA GLY A 179 -1.27 15.11 -16.04
C GLY A 179 -1.61 13.93 -15.12
N CYS A 180 -0.79 13.75 -14.08
CA CYS A 180 -0.98 12.74 -13.04
C CYS A 180 -1.13 13.38 -11.64
N PHE A 181 -2.27 13.13 -10.99
CA PHE A 181 -2.52 13.50 -9.60
C PHE A 181 -2.07 12.37 -8.68
N PHE A 182 -1.04 12.60 -7.87
CA PHE A 182 -0.58 11.68 -6.83
C PHE A 182 -1.31 11.98 -5.53
N ALA A 183 -1.91 10.96 -4.91
CA ALA A 183 -2.66 11.05 -3.67
C ALA A 183 -2.14 10.05 -2.64
N ALA A 184 -2.10 10.43 -1.36
CA ALA A 184 -1.70 9.52 -0.29
C ALA A 184 -2.34 9.82 1.07
N ASN A 185 -2.51 8.77 1.87
CA ASN A 185 -2.79 8.86 3.30
C ASN A 185 -1.67 8.17 4.09
N LEU A 186 -1.15 8.85 5.12
CA LEU A 186 -0.06 8.36 5.96
C LEU A 186 -0.42 8.54 7.44
N HIS A 187 0.04 7.63 8.30
CA HIS A 187 -0.15 7.71 9.75
C HIS A 187 0.79 6.77 10.53
N ASN A 188 1.72 7.33 11.30
CA ASN A 188 2.83 6.62 11.94
C ASN A 188 3.65 5.79 10.93
N SER A 189 3.94 6.41 9.79
CA SER A 189 4.56 5.78 8.63
C SER A 189 6.05 6.11 8.51
N PHE A 190 6.70 6.68 9.53
CA PHE A 190 8.10 7.14 9.42
C PHE A 190 9.10 6.00 9.19
N GLU A 191 8.74 4.76 9.55
CA GLU A 191 9.51 3.58 9.17
C GLU A 191 9.68 3.49 7.64
N VAL A 192 8.61 3.70 6.85
CA VAL A 192 8.60 3.53 5.39
C VAL A 192 8.78 4.86 4.62
N ALA A 193 8.39 5.98 5.23
CA ALA A 193 8.25 7.27 4.55
C ALA A 193 9.55 7.84 3.92
N PRO A 194 10.77 7.66 4.48
CA PRO A 194 12.00 8.10 3.82
C PRO A 194 12.21 7.47 2.44
N HIS A 195 11.96 6.16 2.31
CA HIS A 195 12.04 5.46 1.02
C HIS A 195 10.85 5.85 0.12
N TRP A 196 9.64 5.96 0.67
CA TRP A 196 8.43 6.42 -0.03
C TRP A 196 8.65 7.78 -0.72
N VAL A 197 9.29 8.74 -0.03
CA VAL A 197 9.65 10.07 -0.56
C VAL A 197 10.64 9.96 -1.72
N LEU A 198 11.71 9.18 -1.55
CA LEU A 198 12.74 9.02 -2.60
C LEU A 198 12.16 8.38 -3.87
N GLN A 199 11.26 7.40 -3.72
CA GLN A 199 10.61 6.78 -4.88
C GLN A 199 9.59 7.71 -5.55
N LEU A 200 8.87 8.55 -4.80
CA LEU A 200 7.98 9.57 -5.40
C LEU A 200 8.79 10.55 -6.26
N LEU A 201 9.92 11.06 -5.74
CA LEU A 201 10.79 11.95 -6.50
C LEU A 201 11.39 11.26 -7.73
N ALA A 202 11.72 9.98 -7.64
CA ALA A 202 12.17 9.18 -8.78
C ALA A 202 11.08 8.96 -9.85
N VAL A 203 9.81 8.76 -9.45
CA VAL A 203 8.68 8.74 -10.40
C VAL A 203 8.54 10.08 -11.09
N LEU A 204 8.48 11.19 -10.33
CA LEU A 204 8.36 12.55 -10.87
C LEU A 204 9.48 12.88 -11.87
N GLY A 205 10.72 12.48 -11.56
CA GLY A 205 11.88 12.59 -12.46
C GLY A 205 11.85 11.74 -13.73
N SER A 206 10.98 10.73 -13.76
CA SER A 206 10.78 9.85 -14.92
C SER A 206 9.66 10.31 -15.85
N LEU A 207 8.75 11.18 -15.38
CA LEU A 207 7.63 11.67 -16.19
C LEU A 207 8.08 12.73 -17.20
N GLY A 208 7.78 12.54 -18.49
CA GLY A 208 8.04 13.55 -19.52
C GLY A 208 9.31 13.35 -20.36
N GLY A 209 9.93 12.17 -20.34
CA GLY A 209 11.06 11.81 -21.22
C GLY A 209 10.71 11.61 -22.71
N GLY A 210 9.59 12.15 -23.20
CA GLY A 210 8.99 11.83 -24.51
C GLY A 210 9.63 12.47 -25.74
N GLY A 211 10.71 13.26 -25.59
CA GLY A 211 11.40 13.93 -26.70
C GLY A 211 12.87 13.51 -26.78
N GLY A 212 13.20 12.58 -27.67
CA GLY A 212 14.61 12.23 -27.94
C GLY A 212 14.93 10.77 -28.25
N ALA A 213 13.95 9.85 -28.26
CA ALA A 213 14.17 8.43 -28.55
C ALA A 213 14.43 8.12 -30.05
N ARG A 214 15.39 8.81 -30.69
CA ARG A 214 16.03 8.30 -31.92
C ARG A 214 16.99 7.20 -31.51
N GLY A 215 16.80 6.00 -32.05
CA GLY A 215 17.53 4.81 -31.63
C GLY A 215 19.04 4.94 -31.80
N GLY A 216 19.78 4.73 -30.72
CA GLY A 216 21.23 4.53 -30.74
C GLY A 216 21.58 3.17 -31.36
N GLY A 217 21.44 3.06 -32.69
CA GLY A 217 21.93 1.91 -33.44
C GLY A 217 23.45 1.81 -33.34
N ALA A 218 23.97 0.61 -33.20
CA ALA A 218 25.40 0.38 -33.05
C ALA A 218 26.17 0.71 -34.35
N GLY A 219 26.92 1.81 -34.35
CA GLY A 219 28.11 1.97 -35.18
C GLY A 219 29.32 1.39 -34.43
N GLY A 220 30.23 0.64 -35.06
CA GLY A 220 30.49 0.52 -36.49
C GLY A 220 31.77 1.26 -36.82
N SER A 221 32.92 0.65 -36.49
CA SER A 221 34.24 1.26 -36.64
C SER A 221 34.65 1.37 -38.11
N GLY A 222 34.60 2.58 -38.67
CA GLY A 222 35.15 2.92 -39.99
C GLY A 222 35.76 4.31 -39.95
N GLY A 223 37.02 4.44 -40.38
CA GLY A 223 37.74 5.72 -40.40
C GLY A 223 37.71 6.40 -41.77
N GLY A 224 37.90 7.72 -41.78
CA GLY A 224 38.04 8.55 -42.97
C GLY A 224 38.16 10.01 -42.56
N GLY A 225 39.24 10.69 -42.96
CA GLY A 225 39.55 12.05 -42.50
C GLY A 225 39.08 13.15 -43.45
N GLY A 226 39.26 14.41 -43.04
CA GLY A 226 39.50 15.51 -43.98
C GLY A 226 38.63 16.78 -43.87
N GLY A 227 39.08 17.72 -43.04
CA GLY A 227 39.10 19.16 -43.38
C GLY A 227 37.78 19.97 -43.40
N GLY A 228 37.95 21.29 -43.54
CA GLY A 228 36.87 22.27 -43.72
C GLY A 228 36.45 22.98 -42.43
N GLY A 229 36.68 24.30 -42.38
CA GLY A 229 36.12 25.17 -41.34
C GLY A 229 34.85 25.88 -41.79
N GLY A 230 34.02 26.31 -40.84
CA GLY A 230 32.80 27.08 -41.13
C GLY A 230 32.18 27.66 -39.87
N ALA A 231 32.39 28.96 -39.63
CA ALA A 231 31.68 29.66 -38.56
C ALA A 231 30.24 29.95 -39.00
N GLY A 232 29.26 29.42 -38.26
CA GLY A 232 27.84 29.61 -38.55
C GLY A 232 27.04 29.79 -37.26
N GLY A 233 26.59 31.02 -37.00
CA GLY A 233 25.75 31.33 -35.84
C GLY A 233 24.32 30.80 -36.03
N GLY A 234 24.05 29.60 -35.52
CA GLY A 234 22.73 28.99 -35.55
C GLY A 234 21.88 29.39 -34.34
N SER A 235 20.98 30.37 -34.51
CA SER A 235 19.94 30.72 -33.53
C SER A 235 18.84 29.64 -33.48
N GLY A 236 19.18 28.48 -32.92
CA GLY A 236 18.25 27.36 -32.71
C GLY A 236 17.09 27.76 -31.81
N GLY A 237 15.86 27.66 -32.32
CA GLY A 237 14.67 28.22 -31.68
C GLY A 237 14.36 27.60 -30.30
N SER A 238 13.82 28.43 -29.41
CA SER A 238 13.27 28.01 -28.12
C SER A 238 12.01 27.15 -28.33
N GLY A 239 12.20 25.87 -28.60
CA GLY A 239 11.14 24.87 -28.49
C GLY A 239 10.79 24.72 -27.01
N GLY A 240 9.58 25.14 -26.62
CA GLY A 240 9.12 25.11 -25.24
C GLY A 240 9.18 23.71 -24.65
N GLY A 241 10.21 23.45 -23.83
CA GLY A 241 10.33 22.21 -23.09
C GLY A 241 9.34 22.20 -21.93
N ASP A 242 8.23 21.48 -22.10
CA ASP A 242 7.22 21.26 -21.05
C ASP A 242 7.89 20.94 -19.70
N ASP A 243 7.77 21.85 -18.71
CA ASP A 243 8.38 21.70 -17.38
C ASP A 243 7.91 20.36 -16.79
N HIS A 244 8.87 19.47 -16.48
CA HIS A 244 8.60 18.14 -15.91
C HIS A 244 7.72 18.24 -14.65
N ALA A 245 7.87 19.32 -13.88
CA ALA A 245 7.09 19.58 -12.68
C ALA A 245 5.60 19.90 -12.95
N SER A 246 5.25 20.40 -14.14
CA SER A 246 3.87 20.79 -14.50
C SER A 246 2.95 19.59 -14.75
N ARG A 247 3.50 18.42 -15.08
CA ARG A 247 2.73 17.20 -15.40
C ARG A 247 2.25 16.42 -14.19
N ALA A 248 2.53 16.88 -12.97
CA ALA A 248 2.17 16.18 -11.74
C ALA A 248 1.60 17.13 -10.68
N PHE A 249 0.67 16.61 -9.87
CA PHE A 249 0.28 17.22 -8.59
C PHE A 249 0.50 16.22 -7.46
N VAL A 250 0.96 16.66 -6.28
CA VAL A 250 1.14 15.78 -5.11
C VAL A 250 0.21 16.19 -3.96
N SER A 251 -0.65 15.30 -3.51
CA SER A 251 -1.59 15.53 -2.41
C SER A 251 -1.42 14.49 -1.31
N VAL A 252 -1.00 14.92 -0.10
CA VAL A 252 -0.79 14.02 1.04
C VAL A 252 -1.61 14.50 2.23
N TYR A 253 -2.44 13.62 2.79
CA TYR A 253 -3.16 13.90 4.03
C TYR A 253 -2.72 12.92 5.13
N GLU A 254 -2.02 13.46 6.13
CA GLU A 254 -1.52 12.76 7.31
C GLU A 254 -2.53 12.85 8.46
N SER A 255 -2.92 11.73 9.08
CA SER A 255 -4.00 11.68 10.07
C SER A 255 -3.54 11.70 11.55
N GLY A 256 -2.66 12.63 11.93
CA GLY A 256 -2.26 12.87 13.33
C GLY A 256 -1.23 11.89 13.88
N SER A 257 -0.09 11.78 13.22
CA SER A 257 1.04 10.90 13.60
C SER A 257 1.70 11.33 14.91
N THR A 258 2.36 10.35 15.55
CA THR A 258 3.14 10.49 16.79
C THR A 258 4.63 10.19 16.62
N ASP A 259 5.05 9.73 15.45
CA ASP A 259 6.45 9.59 15.05
C ASP A 259 6.92 10.81 14.25
N ALA A 260 8.05 10.69 13.54
CA ALA A 260 8.61 11.78 12.73
C ALA A 260 7.98 11.93 11.33
N THR A 261 6.89 11.23 10.99
CA THR A 261 6.16 11.39 9.70
C THR A 261 5.83 12.86 9.40
N PRO A 262 5.28 13.66 10.35
CA PRO A 262 4.95 15.06 10.07
C PRO A 262 6.17 15.92 9.74
N ARG A 263 7.33 15.62 10.37
CA ARG A 263 8.58 16.34 10.10
C ARG A 263 9.10 16.04 8.69
N LEU A 264 9.08 14.76 8.28
CA LEU A 264 9.47 14.38 6.93
C LEU A 264 8.53 14.96 5.86
N LEU A 265 7.24 15.09 6.16
CA LEU A 265 6.28 15.72 5.26
C LEU A 265 6.48 17.24 5.13
N ALA A 266 6.96 17.92 6.17
CA ALA A 266 7.39 19.32 6.07
C ALA A 266 8.63 19.49 5.16
N VAL A 267 9.57 18.54 5.23
CA VAL A 267 10.71 18.45 4.29
C VAL A 267 10.23 18.17 2.87
N LEU A 268 9.33 17.20 2.66
CA LEU A 268 8.75 16.91 1.35
C LEU A 268 8.03 18.13 0.74
N ARG A 269 7.32 18.91 1.54
CA ARG A 269 6.65 20.14 1.08
C ARG A 269 7.65 21.14 0.51
N ARG A 270 8.69 21.46 1.27
CA ARG A 270 9.77 22.38 0.87
C ARG A 270 10.53 21.88 -0.37
N VAL A 271 10.80 20.58 -0.42
CA VAL A 271 11.38 19.88 -1.58
C VAL A 271 10.53 20.10 -2.84
N LEU A 272 9.24 19.79 -2.80
CA LEU A 272 8.34 19.89 -3.95
C LEU A 272 8.18 21.34 -4.41
N ASP A 273 8.08 22.29 -3.48
CA ASP A 273 8.03 23.72 -3.79
C ASP A 273 9.33 24.21 -4.46
N ALA A 274 10.51 23.76 -4.00
CA ALA A 274 11.81 24.09 -4.60
C ALA A 274 11.97 23.53 -6.03
N VAL A 275 11.52 22.30 -6.30
CA VAL A 275 11.51 21.72 -7.67
C VAL A 275 10.28 22.12 -8.49
N GLY A 276 9.39 22.97 -7.96
CA GLY A 276 8.24 23.54 -8.67
C GLY A 276 7.02 22.63 -8.86
N VAL A 277 6.97 21.47 -8.20
CA VAL A 277 5.85 20.52 -8.32
C VAL A 277 4.66 21.00 -7.48
N PRO A 278 3.51 21.34 -8.10
CA PRO A 278 2.35 21.83 -7.36
C PRO A 278 1.82 20.74 -6.43
N ASN A 279 1.55 21.11 -5.18
CA ASN A 279 1.24 20.12 -4.16
C ASN A 279 0.37 20.69 -3.02
N ARG A 280 -0.22 19.79 -2.24
CA ARG A 280 -0.86 20.07 -0.95
C ARG A 280 -0.47 18.97 0.04
N ILE A 281 0.26 19.34 1.09
CA ILE A 281 0.64 18.42 2.16
C ILE A 281 0.02 18.89 3.47
N VAL A 282 -0.85 18.07 4.03
CA VAL A 282 -1.48 18.29 5.34
C VAL A 282 -0.81 17.37 6.35
N ALA A 283 0.16 17.89 7.09
CA ALA A 283 0.75 17.23 8.26
C ALA A 283 -0.10 17.53 9.52
N LEU A 284 -0.20 16.58 10.47
CA LEU A 284 -1.01 16.72 11.69
C LEU A 284 -2.49 17.05 11.40
N GLY A 285 -3.08 16.39 10.40
CA GLY A 285 -4.44 16.65 9.95
C GLY A 285 -5.50 16.35 11.01
N ARG A 286 -6.45 17.28 11.18
CA ARG A 286 -7.55 17.23 12.17
C ARG A 286 -8.52 16.04 11.99
N LEU A 287 -8.49 15.34 10.87
CA LEU A 287 -9.18 14.05 10.70
C LEU A 287 -8.31 12.93 11.30
N ASP A 288 -8.05 13.01 12.60
CA ASP A 288 -7.23 12.02 13.31
C ASP A 288 -8.09 11.01 14.10
N ARG A 289 -7.48 9.88 14.46
CA ARG A 289 -8.17 8.76 15.14
C ARG A 289 -8.57 9.10 16.59
N ARG A 290 -7.88 10.02 17.27
CA ARG A 290 -8.16 10.45 18.66
C ARG A 290 -9.32 11.44 18.69
N GLY A 291 -9.33 12.45 17.82
CA GLY A 291 -10.44 13.39 17.66
C GLY A 291 -11.76 12.67 17.34
N ARG A 292 -11.74 11.70 16.42
CA ARG A 292 -12.91 10.87 16.13
C ARG A 292 -13.34 9.95 17.29
N ARG A 293 -12.41 9.42 18.10
CA ARG A 293 -12.75 8.70 19.35
C ARG A 293 -13.45 9.62 20.36
N ALA A 294 -12.93 10.82 20.57
CA ALA A 294 -13.50 11.79 21.50
C ALA A 294 -14.94 12.18 21.10
N ALA A 295 -15.15 12.50 19.82
CA ALA A 295 -16.49 12.78 19.29
C ALA A 295 -17.43 11.56 19.43
N ALA A 296 -16.95 10.34 19.14
CA ALA A 296 -17.73 9.12 19.25
C ALA A 296 -17.99 8.65 20.71
N ALA A 297 -17.29 9.23 21.69
CA ALA A 297 -17.55 9.05 23.12
C ALA A 297 -18.48 10.14 23.69
N ALA A 298 -18.45 11.35 23.12
CA ALA A 298 -19.36 12.45 23.49
C ALA A 298 -20.77 12.30 22.90
N GLY A 299 -20.90 11.77 21.67
CA GLY A 299 -22.17 11.51 21.00
C GLY A 299 -22.89 10.26 21.52
N GLY A 300 -23.21 10.23 22.81
CA GLY A 300 -23.76 9.06 23.51
C GLY A 300 -25.18 8.68 23.05
N GLY A 301 -25.33 7.48 22.49
CA GLY A 301 -26.61 6.88 22.16
C GLY A 301 -26.48 5.39 21.81
N GLY A 302 -27.28 4.54 22.46
CA GLY A 302 -27.30 3.09 22.25
C GLY A 302 -26.53 2.28 23.30
N SER A 303 -27.25 1.65 24.23
CA SER A 303 -26.67 0.72 25.21
C SER A 303 -26.48 -0.66 24.57
N ALA A 304 -25.24 -0.97 24.16
CA ALA A 304 -24.85 -2.29 23.66
C ALA A 304 -23.55 -2.75 24.33
N GLY A 305 -23.68 -3.67 25.28
CA GLY A 305 -22.63 -4.41 26.01
C GLY A 305 -21.19 -3.92 25.90
N MET A 306 -20.72 -3.20 26.94
CA MET A 306 -19.29 -2.86 27.10
C MET A 306 -18.41 -4.13 26.98
N PRO A 307 -17.51 -4.24 25.97
CA PRO A 307 -16.65 -5.39 25.84
C PRO A 307 -15.70 -5.45 27.04
N ARG A 308 -15.62 -6.63 27.69
CA ARG A 308 -14.79 -6.81 28.88
C ARG A 308 -13.32 -6.48 28.60
N ARG A 309 -12.70 -5.81 29.57
CA ARG A 309 -11.34 -5.24 29.58
C ARG A 309 -10.23 -6.28 29.34
N GLY A 310 -10.10 -6.76 28.10
CA GLY A 310 -8.87 -7.38 27.60
C GLY A 310 -7.85 -6.28 27.31
N GLY A 311 -6.65 -6.39 27.89
CA GLY A 311 -5.63 -5.37 27.75
C GLY A 311 -4.84 -5.49 26.45
N ASP A 312 -5.01 -4.51 25.57
CA ASP A 312 -4.06 -4.04 24.56
C ASP A 312 -4.34 -2.51 24.41
N GLY A 313 -3.30 -1.66 24.37
CA GLY A 313 -3.41 -0.24 24.76
C GLY A 313 -4.09 0.72 23.77
N ASP A 314 -4.35 0.30 22.54
CA ASP A 314 -4.38 1.22 21.41
C ASP A 314 -5.77 1.73 20.97
N GLY A 315 -6.86 1.27 21.62
CA GLY A 315 -8.21 1.85 21.49
C GLY A 315 -8.79 1.89 20.07
N VAL A 316 -8.50 0.87 19.26
CA VAL A 316 -8.77 0.78 17.81
C VAL A 316 -10.21 1.20 17.43
N LEU A 317 -10.36 1.96 16.33
CA LEU A 317 -11.67 2.18 15.69
C LEU A 317 -12.05 0.90 14.92
N VAL A 318 -13.22 0.34 15.22
CA VAL A 318 -13.72 -0.95 14.72
C VAL A 318 -14.99 -0.73 13.88
N GLY A 319 -15.22 -1.60 12.89
CA GLY A 319 -16.43 -1.59 12.07
C GLY A 319 -16.55 -0.36 11.18
N ASP A 320 -17.78 0.05 10.90
CA ASP A 320 -18.10 1.15 9.98
C ASP A 320 -17.49 2.48 10.42
N ARG A 321 -17.26 2.69 11.72
CA ARG A 321 -16.55 3.87 12.25
C ARG A 321 -15.09 3.93 11.75
N ARG A 322 -14.47 2.79 11.39
CA ARG A 322 -13.18 2.74 10.67
C ARG A 322 -13.35 3.07 9.19
N ILE A 323 -14.37 2.52 8.53
CA ILE A 323 -14.62 2.73 7.09
C ILE A 323 -14.96 4.21 6.82
N GLN A 324 -15.87 4.81 7.59
CA GLN A 324 -16.20 6.24 7.55
C GLN A 324 -14.97 7.13 7.77
N PHE A 325 -14.07 6.75 8.68
CA PHE A 325 -12.80 7.45 8.91
C PHE A 325 -11.87 7.33 7.68
N LEU A 326 -11.69 6.13 7.15
CA LEU A 326 -10.83 5.83 6.01
C LEU A 326 -11.32 6.48 4.71
N ALA A 327 -12.63 6.55 4.51
CA ALA A 327 -13.26 7.30 3.43
C ALA A 327 -13.01 8.81 3.58
N ALA A 328 -13.18 9.37 4.79
CA ALA A 328 -12.98 10.79 5.05
C ALA A 328 -11.53 11.24 4.78
N VAL A 329 -10.51 10.46 5.19
CA VAL A 329 -9.11 10.83 4.93
C VAL A 329 -8.71 10.69 3.45
N ARG A 330 -9.27 9.72 2.70
CA ARG A 330 -9.06 9.64 1.25
C ARG A 330 -9.71 10.80 0.51
N ASN A 331 -10.95 11.14 0.86
CA ASN A 331 -11.64 12.32 0.30
C ASN A 331 -10.87 13.62 0.62
N ALA A 332 -10.27 13.74 1.80
CA ALA A 332 -9.43 14.89 2.14
C ALA A 332 -8.11 14.96 1.35
N ALA A 333 -7.53 13.80 0.98
CA ALA A 333 -6.40 13.74 0.05
C ALA A 333 -6.82 14.08 -1.40
N LEU A 334 -8.04 13.75 -1.81
CA LEU A 334 -8.58 14.09 -3.14
C LEU A 334 -9.21 15.49 -3.23
N GLU A 335 -9.38 16.23 -2.14
CA GLU A 335 -10.02 17.54 -2.14
C GLU A 335 -9.44 18.53 -3.18
N PRO A 336 -8.12 18.60 -3.46
CA PRO A 336 -7.59 19.44 -4.55
C PRO A 336 -8.01 18.98 -5.95
N LEU A 337 -8.14 17.67 -6.20
CA LEU A 337 -8.64 17.14 -7.46
C LEU A 337 -10.11 17.52 -7.66
N VAL A 338 -10.91 17.33 -6.61
CA VAL A 338 -12.37 17.58 -6.57
C VAL A 338 -12.73 19.05 -6.64
N GLY A 339 -12.01 19.90 -5.89
CA GLY A 339 -12.17 21.35 -5.88
C GLY A 339 -11.70 22.02 -7.17
N GLY A 340 -11.09 21.25 -8.08
CA GLY A 340 -10.52 21.76 -9.32
C GLY A 340 -9.34 22.68 -9.02
N ALA A 341 -8.23 22.11 -8.53
CA ALA A 341 -6.95 22.78 -8.30
C ALA A 341 -6.29 23.26 -9.62
N ARG A 342 -6.96 24.22 -10.25
CA ARG A 342 -6.39 25.24 -11.12
C ARG A 342 -5.13 25.77 -10.43
N GLY A 343 -4.05 25.95 -11.19
CA GLY A 343 -2.71 26.16 -10.65
C GLY A 343 -2.64 27.29 -9.62
N ALA A 344 -2.67 26.93 -8.33
CA ALA A 344 -2.34 27.80 -7.22
C ALA A 344 -0.80 27.95 -7.14
N VAL A 345 -0.20 28.42 -8.22
CA VAL A 345 1.11 29.06 -8.20
C VAL A 345 0.90 30.38 -7.47
N ALA A 346 0.99 30.32 -6.15
CA ALA A 346 0.90 31.50 -5.30
C ALA A 346 2.14 32.36 -5.55
N THR A 347 2.02 33.33 -6.45
CA THR A 347 2.91 34.49 -6.51
C THR A 347 2.80 35.23 -5.19
N ALA A 348 3.69 34.92 -4.26
CA ALA A 348 3.67 35.46 -2.90
C ALA A 348 4.25 36.88 -2.84
N GLU A 349 3.61 37.83 -3.53
CA GLU A 349 3.96 39.24 -3.49
C GLU A 349 2.78 40.12 -3.93
N GLY A 350 2.59 41.26 -3.24
CA GLY A 350 1.68 42.33 -3.67
C GLY A 350 0.18 42.13 -3.36
N GLY A 351 -0.50 43.22 -3.01
CA GLY A 351 -1.95 43.31 -2.97
C GLY A 351 -2.46 44.44 -3.87
N LEU A 352 -3.77 44.71 -3.80
CA LEU A 352 -4.55 45.69 -4.59
C LEU A 352 -4.90 45.22 -6.02
N GLY A 353 -6.07 45.69 -6.50
CA GLY A 353 -6.46 45.64 -7.92
C GLY A 353 -7.38 44.49 -8.32
N ALA A 354 -8.69 44.64 -8.13
CA ALA A 354 -9.66 43.92 -8.95
C ALA A 354 -9.77 44.61 -10.31
N GLY A 355 -9.33 43.94 -11.39
CA GLY A 355 -9.37 44.48 -12.75
C GLY A 355 -9.51 43.36 -13.78
N ALA A 356 -10.46 43.50 -14.71
CA ALA A 356 -10.75 42.48 -15.71
C ALA A 356 -9.82 42.60 -16.93
N GLY A 357 -9.31 41.47 -17.42
CA GLY A 357 -8.49 41.39 -18.62
C GLY A 357 -8.61 40.01 -19.28
N ALA A 358 -9.58 39.84 -20.18
CA ALA A 358 -9.86 38.57 -20.85
C ALA A 358 -8.87 38.31 -22.01
N GLY A 359 -7.63 37.93 -21.68
CA GLY A 359 -6.65 37.42 -22.65
C GLY A 359 -6.83 35.91 -22.87
N ALA A 360 -6.95 35.47 -24.12
CA ALA A 360 -7.12 34.06 -24.46
C ALA A 360 -5.82 33.25 -24.24
N GLY A 361 -5.93 32.06 -23.63
CA GLY A 361 -4.78 31.18 -23.38
C GLY A 361 -4.91 30.20 -22.20
N THR A 362 -6.02 30.21 -21.47
CA THR A 362 -6.21 29.43 -20.22
C THR A 362 -6.56 27.96 -20.46
N GLY A 363 -5.59 27.17 -20.92
CA GLY A 363 -5.67 25.71 -20.86
C GLY A 363 -5.77 25.24 -19.40
N THR A 364 -6.97 24.87 -18.94
CA THR A 364 -7.16 24.40 -17.57
C THR A 364 -6.54 23.02 -17.39
N ALA A 365 -5.49 22.91 -16.57
CA ALA A 365 -4.85 21.63 -16.25
C ALA A 365 -5.86 20.66 -15.59
N THR A 366 -6.38 19.72 -16.38
CA THR A 366 -7.19 18.59 -15.93
C THR A 366 -6.30 17.37 -15.77
N TRP A 367 -6.16 16.86 -14.56
CA TRP A 367 -5.45 15.61 -14.31
C TRP A 367 -6.25 14.44 -14.90
N GLU A 368 -5.67 13.69 -15.84
CA GLU A 368 -6.30 12.50 -16.43
C GLU A 368 -6.18 11.27 -15.52
N ARG A 369 -5.03 11.12 -14.86
CA ARG A 369 -4.70 9.96 -14.00
C ARG A 369 -4.69 10.37 -12.54
N LEU A 370 -5.17 9.46 -11.69
CA LEU A 370 -5.03 9.49 -10.24
C LEU A 370 -4.16 8.30 -9.82
N VAL A 371 -3.00 8.56 -9.20
CA VAL A 371 -2.15 7.55 -8.58
C VAL A 371 -2.36 7.63 -7.08
N PHE A 372 -2.94 6.61 -6.46
CA PHE A 372 -3.14 6.55 -5.01
C PHE A 372 -2.13 5.60 -4.35
N LEU A 373 -1.41 6.09 -3.35
CA LEU A 373 -0.41 5.38 -2.57
C LEU A 373 -0.84 5.26 -1.10
N ASN A 374 -0.86 4.05 -0.57
CA ASN A 374 -0.86 3.79 0.87
C ASN A 374 0.56 4.02 1.45
N ASP A 375 0.74 3.78 2.75
CA ASP A 375 2.03 3.71 3.45
C ASP A 375 2.80 2.40 3.17
N VAL A 376 3.04 2.13 1.89
CA VAL A 376 3.79 0.97 1.40
C VAL A 376 5.22 1.30 0.98
N LEU A 377 6.09 0.29 1.03
CA LEU A 377 7.38 0.24 0.34
C LEU A 377 7.17 -0.30 -1.08
N TYR A 378 7.54 0.52 -2.06
CA TYR A 378 7.42 0.29 -3.51
C TYR A 378 8.73 0.68 -4.22
N CYS A 379 8.84 0.47 -5.53
CA CYS A 379 9.86 1.09 -6.38
C CYS A 379 9.22 1.99 -7.45
N SER A 380 9.91 3.02 -7.94
CA SER A 380 9.37 3.97 -8.94
C SER A 380 8.85 3.28 -10.21
N TYR A 381 9.55 2.23 -10.66
CA TYR A 381 9.15 1.34 -11.75
C TYR A 381 7.74 0.74 -11.56
N ASP A 382 7.34 0.43 -10.32
CA ASP A 382 6.05 -0.19 -10.04
C ASP A 382 4.86 0.76 -10.33
N VAL A 383 5.05 2.05 -10.02
CA VAL A 383 4.08 3.12 -10.35
C VAL A 383 4.07 3.39 -11.86
N LEU A 384 5.25 3.52 -12.46
CA LEU A 384 5.39 3.73 -13.91
C LEU A 384 4.80 2.56 -14.72
N ARG A 385 4.86 1.33 -14.20
CA ARG A 385 4.29 0.12 -14.78
C ARG A 385 2.76 0.14 -14.77
N LEU A 386 2.11 0.43 -13.63
CA LEU A 386 0.64 0.52 -13.60
C LEU A 386 0.10 1.67 -14.47
N LEU A 387 0.86 2.77 -14.59
CA LEU A 387 0.53 3.87 -15.51
C LEU A 387 0.56 3.46 -17.00
N GLN A 388 1.17 2.32 -17.38
CA GLN A 388 1.12 1.82 -18.76
C GLN A 388 -0.26 1.28 -19.14
N TYR A 389 -1.10 0.87 -18.19
CA TYR A 389 -2.44 0.31 -18.46
C TYR A 389 -3.47 1.41 -18.78
N GLY A 390 -3.18 2.18 -19.83
CA GLY A 390 -3.98 3.34 -20.25
C GLY A 390 -5.44 3.02 -20.59
N SER A 391 -5.71 1.79 -21.02
CA SER A 391 -7.06 1.29 -21.35
C SER A 391 -7.95 1.05 -20.13
N ALA A 392 -7.38 0.82 -18.94
CA ALA A 392 -8.08 0.56 -17.69
C ALA A 392 -8.77 1.80 -17.09
N ASP A 393 -9.76 1.57 -16.24
CA ASP A 393 -10.37 2.57 -15.36
C ASP A 393 -9.73 2.54 -13.95
N LEU A 394 -9.29 1.36 -13.49
CA LEU A 394 -8.59 1.10 -12.23
C LEU A 394 -7.57 -0.04 -12.44
N ALA A 395 -6.31 0.17 -12.06
CA ALA A 395 -5.24 -0.82 -12.11
C ALA A 395 -4.45 -0.84 -10.79
N CYS A 396 -4.32 -2.01 -10.15
CA CYS A 396 -3.65 -2.13 -8.84
C CYS A 396 -2.48 -3.12 -8.84
N GLY A 397 -1.63 -2.99 -7.83
CA GLY A 397 -0.65 -4.01 -7.47
C GLY A 397 -1.22 -5.16 -6.64
N VAL A 398 -0.32 -5.93 -6.05
CA VAL A 398 -0.58 -6.88 -4.96
C VAL A 398 0.25 -6.50 -3.74
N ASP A 399 -0.38 -6.48 -2.56
CA ASP A 399 0.26 -6.12 -1.31
C ASP A 399 0.39 -7.31 -0.36
N LEU A 400 1.54 -7.36 0.32
CA LEU A 400 2.05 -8.55 0.98
C LEU A 400 2.46 -8.24 2.42
N VAL A 401 2.17 -9.19 3.31
CA VAL A 401 2.62 -9.18 4.71
C VAL A 401 3.09 -10.56 5.14
N LYS A 402 3.93 -10.63 6.16
CA LYS A 402 4.27 -11.89 6.85
C LYS A 402 3.00 -12.57 7.39
N ALA A 403 2.77 -13.81 6.96
CA ALA A 403 1.58 -14.56 7.30
C ALA A 403 1.44 -14.73 8.83
N PRO A 404 0.26 -14.45 9.42
CA PRO A 404 0.03 -14.65 10.84
C PRO A 404 0.02 -16.15 11.17
N LEU A 405 0.42 -16.52 12.40
CA LEU A 405 0.64 -17.91 12.79
C LEU A 405 -0.60 -18.82 12.61
N TRP A 406 -1.81 -18.27 12.64
CA TRP A 406 -3.04 -19.04 12.42
C TRP A 406 -3.31 -19.38 10.96
N LEU A 407 -2.81 -18.57 10.01
CA LEU A 407 -2.95 -18.77 8.56
C LEU A 407 -1.99 -19.84 8.04
N LEU A 408 -0.82 -19.99 8.67
CA LEU A 408 0.19 -20.99 8.30
C LEU A 408 -0.34 -22.43 8.49
N PRO A 409 -0.12 -23.36 7.53
CA PRO A 409 -0.35 -24.80 7.68
C PRO A 409 0.36 -25.45 8.88
N PRO A 410 -0.10 -26.62 9.38
CA PRO A 410 0.45 -27.25 10.58
C PRO A 410 1.97 -27.44 10.58
N ALA A 411 2.55 -27.87 9.45
CA ALA A 411 3.99 -28.06 9.30
C ALA A 411 4.75 -26.74 9.35
N GLU A 412 4.27 -25.70 8.66
CA GLU A 412 4.86 -24.35 8.68
C GLU A 412 4.81 -23.75 10.10
N ARG A 413 3.74 -23.96 10.86
CA ARG A 413 3.66 -23.54 12.28
C ARG A 413 4.69 -24.23 13.17
N GLN A 414 4.96 -25.51 12.93
CA GLN A 414 5.98 -26.27 13.66
C GLN A 414 7.41 -25.85 13.26
N ALA A 415 7.64 -25.53 11.99
CA ALA A 415 8.90 -24.99 11.50
C ALA A 415 9.16 -23.58 12.06
N ALA A 416 8.17 -22.70 12.05
CA ALA A 416 8.25 -21.35 12.60
C ALA A 416 8.60 -21.34 14.10
N MET A 417 7.97 -22.23 14.88
CA MET A 417 8.33 -22.43 16.28
C MET A 417 9.75 -22.98 16.44
N ALA A 418 10.15 -23.98 15.66
CA ALA A 418 11.49 -24.57 15.77
C ALA A 418 12.60 -23.55 15.40
N GLY A 419 12.38 -22.73 14.37
CA GLY A 419 13.26 -21.63 13.99
C GLY A 419 13.37 -20.57 15.09
N HIS A 420 12.23 -20.11 15.61
CA HIS A 420 12.18 -19.16 16.72
C HIS A 420 12.90 -19.68 17.96
N LEU A 421 12.64 -20.91 18.41
CA LEU A 421 13.30 -21.50 19.58
C LEU A 421 14.83 -21.65 19.37
N ALA A 422 15.26 -22.04 18.16
CA ALA A 422 16.66 -22.21 17.87
C ALA A 422 17.43 -20.89 17.82
N ALA A 423 16.85 -19.84 17.24
CA ALA A 423 17.50 -18.54 17.08
C ALA A 423 17.36 -17.64 18.32
N ALA A 424 16.15 -17.51 18.88
CA ALA A 424 15.89 -16.58 19.98
C ALA A 424 16.32 -17.13 21.35
N TRP A 425 16.31 -18.46 21.54
CA TRP A 425 16.68 -19.11 22.81
C TRP A 425 17.93 -20.02 22.71
N GLY A 426 18.62 -20.02 21.56
CA GLY A 426 19.81 -20.86 21.34
C GLY A 426 19.55 -22.38 21.37
N MET A 427 18.28 -22.81 21.27
CA MET A 427 17.92 -24.23 21.45
C MET A 427 18.48 -25.10 20.31
N PRO A 428 19.17 -26.23 20.59
CA PRO A 428 19.67 -27.11 19.55
C PRO A 428 18.55 -27.53 18.57
N ARG A 429 18.76 -27.38 17.26
CA ARG A 429 17.71 -27.56 16.22
C ARG A 429 16.89 -28.86 16.39
N ARG A 430 17.56 -29.97 16.73
CA ARG A 430 16.91 -31.27 17.03
C ARG A 430 15.91 -31.22 18.20
N TRP A 431 16.22 -30.46 19.25
CA TRP A 431 15.34 -30.28 20.42
C TRP A 431 14.24 -29.26 20.13
N ALA A 432 14.54 -28.19 19.39
CA ALA A 432 13.54 -27.22 18.94
C ALA A 432 12.46 -27.87 18.04
N ALA A 433 12.87 -28.77 17.14
CA ALA A 433 11.96 -29.55 16.29
C ALA A 433 11.17 -30.63 17.07
N ALA A 434 11.74 -31.22 18.12
CA ALA A 434 11.01 -32.12 19.01
C ALA A 434 9.97 -31.34 19.85
N ALA A 435 10.36 -30.17 20.38
CA ALA A 435 9.48 -29.30 21.16
C ALA A 435 8.30 -28.74 20.33
N SER A 436 8.51 -28.40 19.04
CA SER A 436 7.41 -27.88 18.21
C SER A 436 6.37 -28.92 17.80
N ARG A 437 6.75 -30.21 17.79
CA ARG A 437 5.81 -31.35 17.62
C ARG A 437 5.03 -31.66 18.90
N ALA A 438 5.57 -31.32 20.08
CA ALA A 438 4.95 -31.60 21.36
C ALA A 438 3.83 -30.60 21.70
N TRP A 439 2.64 -31.10 22.03
CA TRP A 439 1.44 -30.29 22.25
C TRP A 439 1.60 -29.22 23.35
N LEU A 440 2.19 -29.57 24.51
CA LEU A 440 2.29 -28.63 25.63
C LEU A 440 3.29 -27.48 25.36
N PRO A 441 4.54 -27.73 24.91
CA PRO A 441 5.44 -26.66 24.47
C PRO A 441 4.85 -25.83 23.33
N TYR A 442 4.23 -26.43 22.32
CA TYR A 442 3.57 -25.69 21.22
C TYR A 442 2.43 -24.80 21.72
N ARG A 443 1.56 -25.32 22.60
CA ARG A 443 0.46 -24.55 23.20
C ARG A 443 0.98 -23.37 24.03
N LEU A 444 2.08 -23.54 24.76
CA LEU A 444 2.71 -22.47 25.55
C LEU A 444 3.37 -21.43 24.64
N TRP A 445 4.20 -21.85 23.68
CA TRP A 445 4.84 -20.95 22.72
C TRP A 445 3.80 -20.16 21.92
N ARG A 446 2.74 -20.81 21.40
CA ARG A 446 1.63 -20.14 20.70
C ARG A 446 0.92 -19.11 21.59
N ARG A 447 0.79 -19.36 22.90
CA ARG A 447 0.18 -18.41 23.85
C ARG A 447 1.05 -17.17 24.10
N LEU A 448 2.38 -17.33 24.08
CA LEU A 448 3.34 -16.25 24.32
C LEU A 448 3.67 -15.44 23.06
N TYR A 449 3.86 -16.12 21.92
CA TYR A 449 4.41 -15.54 20.68
C TYR A 449 3.43 -15.52 19.51
N GLY A 450 2.34 -16.29 19.54
CA GLY A 450 1.38 -16.40 18.43
C GLY A 450 0.56 -15.13 18.12
N LYS A 451 0.72 -14.08 18.95
CA LYS A 451 0.18 -12.72 18.72
C LYS A 451 1.26 -11.68 18.37
N THR A 452 2.55 -11.99 18.51
CA THR A 452 3.63 -11.00 18.38
C THR A 452 4.36 -11.17 17.05
N ARG A 453 5.04 -10.12 16.58
CA ARG A 453 5.90 -10.19 15.38
C ARG A 453 7.14 -11.08 15.57
N ALA A 454 7.38 -11.64 16.75
CA ALA A 454 8.59 -12.37 17.09
C ALA A 454 8.85 -13.59 16.18
N PHE A 455 7.80 -14.27 15.68
CA PHE A 455 7.96 -15.42 14.78
C PHE A 455 8.04 -15.04 13.29
N TRP A 456 7.83 -13.77 12.92
CA TRP A 456 7.79 -13.32 11.52
C TRP A 456 9.05 -13.65 10.69
N PRO A 457 10.29 -13.70 11.26
CA PRO A 457 11.47 -14.18 10.54
C PRO A 457 11.39 -15.62 10.02
N TRP A 458 10.44 -16.44 10.53
CA TRP A 458 10.19 -17.81 10.08
C TRP A 458 8.77 -18.01 9.54
N SER A 459 8.11 -16.91 9.16
CA SER A 459 6.86 -16.91 8.38
C SER A 459 7.14 -16.48 6.94
N ARG A 460 6.28 -16.87 5.99
CA ARG A 460 6.36 -16.45 4.58
C ARG A 460 5.49 -15.23 4.28
N LEU A 461 5.69 -14.61 3.12
CA LEU A 461 4.77 -13.60 2.60
C LEU A 461 3.41 -14.21 2.24
N SER A 462 2.37 -13.39 2.40
CA SER A 462 0.96 -13.69 2.14
C SER A 462 0.25 -12.43 1.68
N PHE A 463 -0.77 -12.58 0.84
CA PHE A 463 -1.57 -11.48 0.28
C PHE A 463 -2.46 -10.84 1.35
N TYR A 464 -2.44 -9.51 1.43
CA TYR A 464 -3.03 -8.76 2.53
C TYR A 464 -4.49 -8.35 2.30
N ASP A 465 -4.76 -7.54 1.27
CA ASP A 465 -6.04 -6.83 1.11
C ASP A 465 -7.19 -7.69 0.53
N MET A 466 -7.34 -8.94 1.00
CA MET A 466 -8.47 -9.84 0.69
C MET A 466 -9.84 -9.20 1.00
N TRP A 467 -9.85 -8.22 1.90
CA TRP A 467 -11.01 -7.44 2.30
C TRP A 467 -11.58 -6.66 1.11
N VAL A 468 -10.68 -6.13 0.26
CA VAL A 468 -11.00 -5.32 -0.91
C VAL A 468 -11.04 -6.16 -2.18
N ALA A 469 -10.01 -6.98 -2.40
CA ALA A 469 -9.76 -7.59 -3.70
C ALA A 469 -10.79 -8.68 -4.06
N ARG A 470 -11.28 -8.63 -5.29
CA ARG A 470 -12.22 -9.60 -5.88
C ARG A 470 -11.72 -10.01 -7.26
N ASP A 471 -11.58 -11.31 -7.49
CA ASP A 471 -11.12 -11.87 -8.76
C ASP A 471 -12.14 -11.70 -9.89
N ALA A 472 -11.83 -12.21 -11.09
CA ALA A 472 -12.67 -12.03 -12.27
C ALA A 472 -14.05 -12.71 -12.16
N ALA A 473 -14.23 -13.62 -11.21
CA ALA A 473 -15.51 -14.28 -10.93
C ALA A 473 -16.29 -13.62 -9.77
N GLY A 474 -15.85 -12.45 -9.29
CA GLY A 474 -16.45 -11.79 -8.12
C GLY A 474 -16.09 -12.45 -6.78
N GLY A 475 -15.23 -13.47 -6.78
CA GLY A 475 -14.79 -14.19 -5.58
C GLY A 475 -13.70 -13.44 -4.81
N ARG A 476 -13.63 -13.61 -3.49
CA ARG A 476 -12.57 -13.01 -2.67
C ARG A 476 -11.21 -13.67 -2.93
N MET A 477 -10.20 -12.84 -3.22
CA MET A 477 -8.82 -13.28 -3.30
C MET A 477 -8.32 -13.84 -1.96
N ARG A 478 -7.54 -14.92 -2.01
CA ARG A 478 -7.07 -15.68 -0.85
C ARG A 478 -5.71 -15.17 -0.37
N ASN A 479 -5.38 -15.31 0.92
CA ASN A 479 -4.09 -14.85 1.43
C ASN A 479 -2.89 -15.71 0.98
N LEU A 480 -3.13 -16.94 0.53
CA LEU A 480 -2.14 -17.96 0.17
C LEU A 480 -2.49 -18.57 -1.20
N PRO A 481 -1.55 -19.25 -1.88
CA PRO A 481 -1.82 -19.97 -3.13
C PRO A 481 -2.89 -21.07 -2.98
N PRO A 482 -3.73 -21.29 -4.00
CA PRO A 482 -3.97 -20.40 -5.13
C PRO A 482 -4.67 -19.11 -4.67
N TYR A 483 -4.17 -17.95 -5.10
CA TYR A 483 -4.60 -16.63 -4.60
C TYR A 483 -6.02 -16.19 -5.04
N SER A 484 -6.72 -17.01 -5.82
CA SER A 484 -8.09 -16.80 -6.31
C SER A 484 -8.93 -18.07 -6.11
N GLY A 485 -10.26 -17.92 -6.11
CA GLY A 485 -11.21 -19.04 -6.14
C GLY A 485 -11.47 -19.58 -7.54
N ASP A 486 -11.46 -18.70 -8.55
CA ASP A 486 -11.58 -19.04 -9.96
C ASP A 486 -10.27 -19.59 -10.53
N ALA A 487 -10.36 -20.69 -11.29
CA ALA A 487 -9.20 -21.38 -11.83
C ALA A 487 -8.40 -20.50 -12.82
N TRP A 488 -9.08 -19.78 -13.71
CA TRP A 488 -8.45 -18.95 -14.74
C TRP A 488 -7.71 -17.75 -14.12
N SER A 489 -8.31 -17.07 -13.13
CA SER A 489 -7.65 -16.02 -12.35
C SER A 489 -6.49 -16.59 -11.54
N ALA A 490 -6.62 -17.77 -10.94
CA ALA A 490 -5.53 -18.45 -10.24
C ALA A 490 -4.36 -18.80 -11.18
N ASP A 491 -4.62 -19.32 -12.38
CA ASP A 491 -3.61 -19.68 -13.37
C ASP A 491 -2.85 -18.44 -13.89
N ARG A 492 -3.55 -17.33 -14.12
CA ARG A 492 -2.92 -16.05 -14.51
C ARG A 492 -2.03 -15.48 -13.40
N LEU A 493 -2.50 -15.52 -12.15
CA LEU A 493 -1.72 -15.13 -10.97
C LEU A 493 -0.47 -16.01 -10.81
N ALA A 494 -0.63 -17.33 -10.94
CA ALA A 494 0.45 -18.32 -10.90
C ALA A 494 1.41 -18.24 -12.11
N SER A 495 1.05 -17.47 -13.15
CA SER A 495 1.87 -17.18 -14.34
C SER A 495 2.47 -15.77 -14.32
N GLY A 496 2.24 -14.97 -13.26
CA GLY A 496 2.71 -13.58 -13.17
C GLY A 496 2.04 -12.63 -14.17
N LEU A 497 0.93 -13.04 -14.79
CA LEU A 497 0.22 -12.28 -15.82
C LEU A 497 -0.80 -11.31 -15.19
N PRO A 498 -0.94 -10.08 -15.72
CA PRO A 498 -2.05 -9.20 -15.36
C PRO A 498 -3.39 -9.88 -15.66
N LEU A 499 -4.39 -9.61 -14.83
CA LEU A 499 -5.74 -10.16 -14.92
C LEU A 499 -6.79 -9.08 -14.68
N PRO A 500 -7.99 -9.20 -15.25
CA PRO A 500 -9.14 -8.42 -14.83
C PRO A 500 -9.58 -8.88 -13.45
N ALA A 501 -10.25 -7.99 -12.75
CA ALA A 501 -10.78 -8.19 -11.41
C ALA A 501 -12.17 -7.54 -11.33
N TYR A 502 -12.99 -7.93 -10.35
CA TYR A 502 -14.16 -7.12 -9.98
C TYR A 502 -13.72 -5.93 -9.13
N CYS A 503 -12.72 -6.09 -8.24
CA CYS A 503 -12.22 -4.99 -7.42
C CYS A 503 -10.77 -5.19 -6.97
N CYS A 504 -10.03 -4.09 -6.77
CA CYS A 504 -8.70 -4.07 -6.19
C CYS A 504 -8.39 -2.73 -5.49
N TRP A 505 -7.37 -2.69 -4.64
CA TRP A 505 -6.77 -1.43 -4.16
C TRP A 505 -5.31 -1.62 -3.75
N ASN A 506 -5.07 -2.56 -2.84
CA ASN A 506 -3.82 -3.28 -2.68
C ASN A 506 -2.55 -2.41 -2.70
N GLY A 507 -2.43 -1.48 -1.73
CA GLY A 507 -1.24 -0.66 -1.50
C GLY A 507 -0.99 0.48 -2.50
N LEU A 508 -1.19 0.25 -3.80
CA LEU A 508 -1.00 1.20 -4.90
C LEU A 508 -2.04 0.94 -5.98
N ALA A 509 -2.80 1.98 -6.31
CA ALA A 509 -3.82 1.98 -7.36
C ALA A 509 -3.62 3.15 -8.34
N VAL A 510 -3.82 2.89 -9.63
CA VAL A 510 -3.86 3.89 -10.69
C VAL A 510 -5.26 3.91 -11.29
N LEU A 511 -5.92 5.07 -11.24
CA LEU A 511 -7.29 5.28 -11.69
C LEU A 511 -7.34 6.33 -12.81
N ARG A 512 -8.42 6.33 -13.59
CA ARG A 512 -8.86 7.56 -14.26
C ARG A 512 -9.36 8.54 -13.21
N ALA A 513 -8.94 9.79 -13.29
CA ALA A 513 -9.35 10.83 -12.35
C ALA A 513 -10.76 11.39 -12.67
N ALA A 514 -11.22 11.25 -13.92
CA ALA A 514 -12.48 11.82 -14.41
C ALA A 514 -13.74 11.53 -13.54
N PRO A 515 -13.96 10.32 -12.98
CA PRO A 515 -15.14 10.05 -12.13
C PRO A 515 -15.24 10.95 -10.90
N PHE A 516 -14.12 11.41 -10.34
CA PHE A 516 -14.08 12.24 -9.13
C PHE A 516 -14.41 13.72 -9.39
N LEU A 517 -14.33 14.16 -10.65
CA LEU A 517 -14.54 15.55 -11.06
C LEU A 517 -16.04 15.89 -11.14
N ARG A 518 -16.40 17.10 -10.72
CA ARG A 518 -17.78 17.60 -10.82
C ARG A 518 -18.22 17.70 -12.29
N GLY A 519 -19.48 17.33 -12.56
CA GLY A 519 -20.08 17.37 -13.90
C GLY A 519 -19.61 16.30 -14.89
N ALA A 520 -18.69 15.41 -14.52
CA ALA A 520 -18.20 14.34 -15.42
C ALA A 520 -19.28 13.30 -15.81
N GLN A 521 -20.36 13.19 -15.03
CA GLN A 521 -21.43 12.21 -15.19
C GLN A 521 -22.30 12.41 -16.45
N HIS A 522 -22.35 13.61 -17.05
CA HIS A 522 -23.27 13.91 -18.17
C HIS A 522 -22.71 13.69 -19.59
N ARG A 523 -21.53 13.05 -19.76
CA ARG A 523 -20.91 12.84 -21.09
C ARG A 523 -20.93 11.38 -21.61
N GLY A 524 -21.66 10.48 -20.97
CA GLY A 524 -21.80 9.08 -21.38
C GLY A 524 -23.23 8.58 -21.29
N GLY A 525 -24.12 9.07 -22.16
CA GLY A 525 -25.54 8.69 -22.12
C GLY A 525 -26.35 9.36 -23.23
N GLY A 526 -26.24 8.86 -24.46
CA GLY A 526 -27.06 9.30 -25.60
C GLY A 526 -28.49 8.75 -25.55
N GLY A 527 -29.24 9.08 -24.49
CA GLY A 527 -30.60 8.58 -24.26
C GLY A 527 -31.60 9.71 -24.02
N SER A 528 -32.28 10.16 -25.07
CA SER A 528 -33.42 11.07 -24.95
C SER A 528 -34.67 10.25 -24.62
N GLY A 529 -35.18 10.36 -23.38
CA GLY A 529 -36.42 9.68 -23.00
C GLY A 529 -36.84 9.88 -21.54
N GLY A 530 -38.05 10.43 -21.35
CA GLY A 530 -38.79 10.39 -20.09
C GLY A 530 -38.32 11.38 -19.01
N GLY A 531 -39.14 12.41 -18.73
CA GLY A 531 -39.03 13.16 -17.48
C GLY A 531 -39.69 12.41 -16.33
N GLY A 532 -39.03 12.38 -15.17
CA GLY A 532 -39.56 11.86 -13.90
C GLY A 532 -38.84 12.51 -12.73
N ASP A 533 -39.57 13.23 -11.88
CA ASP A 533 -39.01 13.98 -10.75
C ASP A 533 -38.73 13.07 -9.54
N ASP A 534 -37.55 12.45 -9.51
CA ASP A 534 -37.07 11.65 -8.36
C ASP A 534 -35.64 12.01 -7.94
N GLY A 535 -35.51 12.88 -6.93
CA GLY A 535 -34.42 12.91 -5.94
C GLY A 535 -32.95 13.17 -6.38
N GLY A 536 -32.65 13.28 -7.68
CA GLY A 536 -31.27 13.34 -8.19
C GLY A 536 -30.44 14.56 -7.73
N VAL A 537 -29.51 14.36 -6.79
CA VAL A 537 -28.56 15.41 -6.36
C VAL A 537 -27.58 15.75 -7.48
N GLY A 538 -27.62 17.01 -7.94
CA GLY A 538 -26.89 17.44 -9.14
C GLY A 538 -25.36 17.49 -9.01
N GLY A 539 -24.67 16.65 -9.80
CA GLY A 539 -23.34 16.94 -10.35
C GLY A 539 -22.12 16.80 -9.43
N GLU A 540 -22.28 16.29 -8.20
CA GLU A 540 -21.16 15.90 -7.33
C GLU A 540 -20.42 14.67 -7.91
N GLY A 541 -19.14 14.83 -8.24
CA GLY A 541 -18.27 13.71 -8.65
C GLY A 541 -18.04 12.68 -7.54
N LEU A 542 -17.49 11.52 -7.91
CA LEU A 542 -17.28 10.35 -7.04
C LEU A 542 -16.49 10.65 -5.75
N ARG A 543 -16.82 9.94 -4.67
CA ARG A 543 -16.19 10.02 -3.34
C ARG A 543 -16.05 8.63 -2.73
N PHE A 544 -15.04 8.45 -1.87
CA PHE A 544 -15.02 7.32 -0.95
C PHE A 544 -16.16 7.45 0.07
N ARG A 545 -16.78 6.34 0.44
CA ARG A 545 -17.94 6.31 1.35
C ARG A 545 -17.95 5.08 2.26
N SER A 546 -18.92 5.06 3.16
CA SER A 546 -19.33 3.86 3.91
C SER A 546 -20.50 3.19 3.18
N HIS A 547 -20.82 1.96 3.56
CA HIS A 547 -21.98 1.24 3.07
C HIS A 547 -23.28 1.96 3.45
N GLN A 548 -24.32 1.81 2.63
CA GLN A 548 -25.67 2.32 2.84
C GLN A 548 -26.62 1.21 3.35
N PRO A 549 -27.78 1.55 3.94
CA PRO A 549 -28.77 0.55 4.36
C PRO A 549 -29.21 -0.33 3.18
N GLY A 550 -29.09 -1.65 3.31
CA GLY A 550 -29.38 -2.63 2.26
C GLY A 550 -28.20 -3.00 1.35
N GLU A 551 -27.09 -2.26 1.44
CA GLU A 551 -25.85 -2.53 0.69
C GLU A 551 -24.92 -3.49 1.45
N CYS A 552 -23.95 -4.09 0.75
CA CYS A 552 -22.88 -4.84 1.39
C CYS A 552 -22.00 -3.95 2.30
N ALA A 553 -21.82 -4.36 3.56
CA ALA A 553 -20.89 -3.72 4.49
C ALA A 553 -19.42 -4.03 4.14
N ALA A 554 -18.90 -3.36 3.12
CA ALA A 554 -17.56 -3.55 2.56
C ALA A 554 -16.59 -2.40 2.92
N SER A 555 -15.36 -2.46 2.38
CA SER A 555 -14.39 -1.36 2.57
C SER A 555 -14.72 -0.14 1.72
N GLU A 556 -14.21 1.03 2.10
CA GLU A 556 -14.36 2.25 1.32
C GLU A 556 -13.80 2.16 -0.10
N CYS A 557 -12.84 1.26 -0.35
CA CYS A 557 -12.31 0.97 -1.68
C CYS A 557 -13.11 -0.09 -2.44
N SER A 558 -13.77 -1.02 -1.73
CA SER A 558 -14.71 -1.97 -2.33
C SER A 558 -15.91 -1.23 -2.91
N LEU A 559 -16.49 -0.35 -2.10
CA LEU A 559 -17.62 0.49 -2.48
C LEU A 559 -17.27 1.46 -3.63
N LEU A 560 -15.99 1.86 -3.74
CA LEU A 560 -15.50 2.60 -4.89
C LEU A 560 -15.54 1.76 -6.18
N CYS A 561 -15.24 0.46 -6.13
CA CYS A 561 -15.38 -0.44 -7.29
C CYS A 561 -16.86 -0.59 -7.69
N ASP A 562 -17.74 -0.75 -6.71
CA ASP A 562 -19.19 -0.83 -6.93
C ASP A 562 -19.73 0.48 -7.57
N ASP A 563 -19.33 1.64 -7.04
CA ASP A 563 -19.65 2.96 -7.61
C ASP A 563 -19.05 3.17 -9.01
N LEU A 564 -17.84 2.69 -9.27
CA LEU A 564 -17.21 2.74 -10.59
C LEU A 564 -18.01 1.90 -11.59
N HIS A 565 -18.39 0.68 -11.24
CA HIS A 565 -19.26 -0.15 -12.09
C HIS A 565 -20.62 0.50 -12.34
N ALA A 566 -21.25 1.11 -11.32
CA ALA A 566 -22.49 1.87 -11.49
C ALA A 566 -22.33 3.10 -12.44
N LEU A 567 -21.12 3.63 -12.60
CA LEU A 567 -20.75 4.68 -13.56
C LEU A 567 -20.25 4.14 -14.91
N GLY A 568 -20.47 2.85 -15.21
CA GLY A 568 -20.03 2.19 -16.45
C GLY A 568 -18.51 1.96 -16.54
N ARG A 569 -17.78 2.05 -15.42
CA ARG A 569 -16.32 1.91 -15.34
C ARG A 569 -15.97 0.48 -14.93
N HIS A 570 -15.99 -0.39 -15.92
CA HIS A 570 -15.86 -1.84 -15.74
C HIS A 570 -14.41 -2.35 -15.84
N ARG A 571 -13.47 -1.54 -16.31
CA ARG A 571 -12.11 -2.00 -16.65
C ARG A 571 -11.16 -1.97 -15.44
N VAL A 572 -11.36 -2.91 -14.52
CA VAL A 572 -10.53 -3.09 -13.31
C VAL A 572 -9.50 -4.21 -13.53
N LEU A 573 -8.23 -3.97 -13.21
CA LEU A 573 -7.11 -4.92 -13.39
C LEU A 573 -6.21 -5.02 -12.14
N VAL A 574 -5.64 -6.20 -11.92
CA VAL A 574 -4.53 -6.45 -10.99
C VAL A 574 -3.28 -6.87 -11.77
N ASP A 575 -2.12 -6.33 -11.42
CA ASP A 575 -0.81 -6.79 -11.91
C ASP A 575 -0.03 -7.49 -10.78
N PRO A 576 0.09 -8.84 -10.79
CA PRO A 576 0.76 -9.60 -9.74
C PRO A 576 2.28 -9.41 -9.69
N SER A 577 2.88 -8.70 -10.65
CA SER A 577 4.30 -8.34 -10.61
C SER A 577 4.56 -7.02 -9.86
N VAL A 578 3.55 -6.16 -9.73
CA VAL A 578 3.66 -4.93 -8.92
C VAL A 578 3.42 -5.29 -7.45
N ARG A 579 4.52 -5.48 -6.70
CA ARG A 579 4.52 -6.09 -5.36
C ARG A 579 4.93 -5.10 -4.28
N LEU A 580 4.13 -5.03 -3.23
CA LEU A 580 4.21 -3.99 -2.20
C LEU A 580 4.19 -4.60 -0.80
N VAL A 581 4.80 -3.93 0.17
CA VAL A 581 4.85 -4.38 1.57
C VAL A 581 4.78 -3.20 2.54
N TYR A 582 4.34 -3.43 3.77
CA TYR A 582 4.14 -2.38 4.79
C TYR A 582 5.24 -2.30 5.86
N ASP A 583 6.33 -3.08 5.74
CA ASP A 583 7.44 -3.12 6.70
C ASP A 583 8.77 -3.53 6.04
N TRP A 584 9.90 -3.13 6.62
CA TRP A 584 11.22 -3.42 6.02
C TRP A 584 11.61 -4.89 6.05
N GLN A 585 11.11 -5.69 6.99
CA GLN A 585 11.46 -7.10 7.07
C GLN A 585 10.87 -7.88 5.89
N SER A 586 9.60 -7.61 5.58
CA SER A 586 8.92 -8.08 4.36
C SER A 586 9.60 -7.53 3.09
N ALA A 587 10.15 -6.31 3.15
CA ALA A 587 10.83 -5.69 2.01
C ALA A 587 12.23 -6.25 1.73
N GLU A 588 13.00 -6.62 2.74
CA GLU A 588 14.30 -7.27 2.55
C GLU A 588 14.15 -8.68 1.96
N GLU A 589 13.05 -9.38 2.27
CA GLU A 589 12.68 -10.65 1.63
C GLU A 589 12.22 -10.47 0.17
N LEU A 590 11.35 -9.48 -0.10
CA LEU A 590 10.78 -9.24 -1.43
C LEU A 590 11.77 -8.60 -2.42
N TYR A 591 12.57 -7.64 -1.97
CA TYR A 591 13.50 -6.87 -2.81
C TYR A 591 14.96 -7.28 -2.62
N GLY A 592 15.39 -7.64 -1.41
CA GLY A 592 16.82 -7.91 -1.13
C GLY A 592 17.41 -9.01 -2.02
N ASN A 593 16.62 -10.04 -2.33
CA ASN A 593 17.00 -11.14 -3.21
C ASN A 593 17.41 -10.70 -4.64
N TRP A 594 16.92 -9.56 -5.13
CA TRP A 594 17.26 -9.01 -6.46
C TRP A 594 18.69 -8.48 -6.55
N SER A 595 19.30 -8.12 -5.42
CA SER A 595 20.57 -7.37 -5.36
C SER A 595 21.84 -8.20 -5.61
N SER A 596 21.74 -9.54 -5.61
CA SER A 596 22.88 -10.45 -5.54
C SER A 596 23.55 -10.76 -6.89
N GLY A 597 22.93 -10.39 -8.01
CA GLY A 597 23.44 -10.60 -9.38
C GLY A 597 23.44 -12.06 -9.87
N GLY A 598 23.46 -13.06 -8.97
CA GLY A 598 23.52 -14.48 -9.33
C GLY A 598 22.31 -15.01 -10.11
N TRP A 599 21.16 -14.33 -10.07
CA TRP A 599 19.95 -14.71 -10.81
C TRP A 599 20.18 -14.72 -12.34
N ALA A 600 20.99 -13.80 -12.86
CA ALA A 600 21.33 -13.74 -14.29
C ALA A 600 22.18 -14.94 -14.76
N ALA A 601 22.81 -15.67 -13.84
CA ALA A 601 23.54 -16.91 -14.11
C ALA A 601 22.74 -18.19 -13.77
N ALA A 602 21.60 -18.06 -13.08
CA ALA A 602 20.82 -19.19 -12.58
C ALA A 602 19.55 -19.50 -13.40
N GLY A 603 19.08 -18.56 -14.24
CA GLY A 603 17.94 -18.78 -15.14
C GLY A 603 16.56 -18.86 -14.47
N GLN A 604 16.49 -18.70 -13.14
CA GLN A 604 15.25 -18.59 -12.37
C GLN A 604 15.33 -17.35 -11.47
N GLU A 605 14.25 -16.56 -11.47
CA GLU A 605 14.12 -15.42 -10.55
C GLU A 605 13.90 -15.92 -9.10
N PRO A 606 14.41 -15.21 -8.08
CA PRO A 606 14.25 -15.61 -6.69
C PRO A 606 12.86 -15.24 -6.17
N ASP A 607 11.87 -16.10 -6.44
CA ASP A 607 10.50 -15.94 -5.96
C ASP A 607 10.39 -16.05 -4.42
N GLY A 608 10.52 -14.89 -3.77
CA GLY A 608 10.19 -14.71 -2.34
C GLY A 608 8.68 -14.83 -2.03
N VAL A 609 7.84 -15.04 -3.04
CA VAL A 609 6.38 -15.12 -2.93
C VAL A 609 5.87 -16.37 -3.64
N ALA A 610 5.76 -17.48 -2.90
CA ALA A 610 5.26 -18.74 -3.45
C ALA A 610 3.90 -18.55 -4.14
N GLY A 611 3.77 -19.06 -5.38
CA GLY A 611 2.53 -19.00 -6.18
C GLY A 611 2.23 -17.67 -6.86
N LEU A 612 3.16 -16.71 -6.84
CA LEU A 612 3.12 -15.48 -7.64
C LEU A 612 4.52 -15.27 -8.25
N PRO A 613 4.83 -15.79 -9.46
CA PRO A 613 6.11 -15.51 -10.10
C PRO A 613 6.17 -14.08 -10.59
N TYR A 614 7.31 -13.39 -10.43
CA TYR A 614 7.47 -12.07 -11.05
C TYR A 614 7.65 -12.22 -12.57
N ARG A 615 7.15 -11.24 -13.32
CA ARG A 615 7.28 -11.16 -14.77
C ARG A 615 7.61 -9.72 -15.17
N PRO A 616 8.79 -9.42 -15.72
CA PRO A 616 9.10 -8.10 -16.27
C PRO A 616 8.03 -7.61 -17.25
N LEU A 617 7.75 -6.30 -17.28
CA LEU A 617 6.83 -5.76 -18.28
C LEU A 617 7.47 -5.84 -19.67
N ALA A 618 6.81 -6.54 -20.58
CA ALA A 618 7.25 -6.69 -21.97
C ALA A 618 6.67 -5.59 -22.86
N VAL A 619 7.39 -5.25 -23.94
CA VAL A 619 6.90 -4.34 -24.97
C VAL A 619 5.62 -4.94 -25.58
N GLY A 620 4.50 -4.23 -25.43
CA GLY A 620 3.19 -4.67 -25.92
C GLY A 620 2.26 -5.27 -24.87
N ASP A 621 2.71 -5.58 -23.64
CA ASP A 621 1.83 -6.12 -22.58
C ASP A 621 0.59 -5.25 -22.34
N ALA A 622 0.79 -3.93 -22.22
CA ALA A 622 -0.30 -2.97 -22.02
C ALA A 622 -1.28 -2.91 -23.22
N ARG A 623 -0.79 -3.18 -24.44
CA ARG A 623 -1.63 -3.28 -25.65
C ARG A 623 -2.37 -4.62 -25.70
N GLN A 624 -1.77 -5.71 -25.20
CA GLN A 624 -2.47 -6.98 -25.05
C GLN A 624 -3.63 -6.85 -24.04
N VAL A 625 -3.39 -6.20 -22.90
CA VAL A 625 -4.45 -5.82 -21.94
C VAL A 625 -5.56 -5.01 -22.60
N GLU A 626 -5.21 -4.01 -23.43
CA GLU A 626 -6.19 -3.22 -24.17
C GLU A 626 -7.05 -4.06 -25.13
N LEU A 627 -6.45 -5.00 -25.86
CA LEU A 627 -7.14 -5.90 -26.78
C LEU A 627 -7.99 -6.97 -26.06
N SER A 628 -7.63 -7.35 -24.83
CA SER A 628 -8.34 -8.37 -24.06
C SER A 628 -9.68 -7.92 -23.46
N TRP A 629 -9.91 -6.60 -23.32
CA TRP A 629 -11.10 -6.07 -22.63
C TRP A 629 -12.42 -6.58 -23.21
N GLU A 630 -12.72 -6.28 -24.47
CA GLU A 630 -14.04 -6.56 -25.06
C GLU A 630 -14.25 -8.06 -25.36
N GLY A 631 -13.18 -8.79 -25.72
CA GLY A 631 -13.28 -10.17 -26.22
C GLY A 631 -13.29 -11.26 -25.15
N GLU A 632 -12.62 -11.05 -24.01
CA GLU A 632 -12.49 -12.08 -22.95
C GLU A 632 -12.82 -11.50 -21.57
N TRP A 633 -12.31 -10.31 -21.25
CA TRP A 633 -12.25 -9.86 -19.85
C TRP A 633 -13.54 -9.23 -19.33
N LEU A 634 -14.14 -8.31 -20.08
CA LEU A 634 -15.41 -7.68 -19.69
C LEU A 634 -16.56 -8.71 -19.63
N PRO A 635 -16.72 -9.66 -20.59
CA PRO A 635 -17.68 -10.75 -20.44
C PRO A 635 -17.47 -11.59 -19.18
N ARG A 636 -16.20 -11.86 -18.81
CA ARG A 636 -15.85 -12.65 -17.63
C ARG A 636 -16.20 -11.94 -16.32
N VAL A 637 -15.85 -10.65 -16.18
CA VAL A 637 -16.21 -9.87 -14.98
C VAL A 637 -17.71 -9.59 -14.92
N ALA A 638 -18.38 -9.40 -16.06
CA ALA A 638 -19.84 -9.27 -16.12
C ALA A 638 -20.56 -10.54 -15.63
N ALA A 639 -20.04 -11.73 -15.94
CA ALA A 639 -20.54 -12.99 -15.41
C ALA A 639 -20.25 -13.12 -13.89
N GLY A 640 -19.04 -12.74 -13.44
CA GLY A 640 -18.69 -12.71 -12.02
C GLY A 640 -19.52 -11.72 -11.20
N ALA A 641 -19.98 -10.63 -11.81
CA ALA A 641 -20.84 -9.63 -11.16
C ALA A 641 -22.20 -10.18 -10.72
N ALA A 642 -22.66 -11.33 -11.23
CA ALA A 642 -23.90 -11.96 -10.79
C ALA A 642 -23.79 -12.65 -9.40
N ALA A 643 -22.58 -12.83 -8.85
CA ALA A 643 -22.35 -13.61 -7.63
C ALA A 643 -21.22 -13.06 -6.74
N VAL A 644 -21.07 -11.74 -6.65
CA VAL A 644 -19.97 -11.07 -5.94
C VAL A 644 -19.99 -11.43 -4.46
N GLU A 645 -18.83 -11.82 -3.89
CA GLU A 645 -18.76 -12.21 -2.48
C GLU A 645 -18.89 -11.00 -1.54
N CYS A 646 -20.08 -10.85 -0.95
CA CYS A 646 -20.37 -9.93 0.13
C CYS A 646 -20.22 -10.62 1.49
N CYS A 647 -19.39 -10.07 2.37
CA CYS A 647 -19.27 -10.49 3.76
C CYS A 647 -19.82 -9.39 4.67
N GLY A 648 -21.14 -9.34 4.85
CA GLY A 648 -21.82 -8.27 5.56
C GLY A 648 -21.63 -8.27 7.08
N ILE A 649 -21.96 -7.14 7.73
CA ILE A 649 -22.07 -7.07 9.19
C ILE A 649 -23.42 -7.66 9.59
N LEU A 650 -23.37 -8.85 10.21
CA LEU A 650 -24.58 -9.55 10.67
C LEU A 650 -25.28 -8.76 11.81
N PRO A 651 -26.62 -8.85 11.96
CA PRO A 651 -27.36 -8.17 13.02
C PRO A 651 -26.75 -8.39 14.42
N GLY A 652 -26.61 -7.30 15.18
CA GLY A 652 -25.99 -7.31 16.50
C GLY A 652 -24.46 -7.45 16.52
N ARG A 653 -23.79 -7.39 15.36
CA ARG A 653 -22.31 -7.32 15.26
C ARG A 653 -21.85 -5.91 14.91
N THR A 654 -20.55 -5.67 15.09
CA THR A 654 -19.84 -4.44 14.69
C THR A 654 -18.73 -4.72 13.68
N THR A 655 -18.60 -5.97 13.22
CA THR A 655 -17.65 -6.42 12.21
C THR A 655 -18.27 -7.57 11.41
N ALA A 656 -17.91 -7.66 10.13
CA ALA A 656 -18.19 -8.82 9.30
C ALA A 656 -17.52 -10.10 9.86
N ASN A 657 -18.05 -11.26 9.49
CA ASN A 657 -17.46 -12.57 9.78
C ASN A 657 -17.19 -13.31 8.46
N PHE A 658 -15.93 -13.61 8.19
CA PHE A 658 -15.46 -14.13 6.91
C PHE A 658 -15.51 -15.66 6.79
N ASP A 659 -15.82 -16.34 7.90
CA ASP A 659 -15.95 -17.80 7.99
C ASP A 659 -17.42 -18.24 7.87
N THR A 660 -18.38 -17.40 8.28
CA THR A 660 -19.82 -17.77 8.37
C THR A 660 -20.81 -16.63 8.04
N GLY A 661 -20.34 -15.53 7.45
CA GLY A 661 -21.15 -14.33 7.18
C GLY A 661 -21.01 -13.80 5.76
N CYS A 662 -20.50 -14.63 4.83
CA CYS A 662 -20.35 -14.28 3.42
C CYS A 662 -21.39 -15.00 2.56
N GLY A 663 -21.83 -14.33 1.49
CA GLY A 663 -22.70 -14.90 0.45
C GLY A 663 -22.60 -14.11 -0.86
N PRO A 664 -23.07 -14.68 -1.98
CA PRO A 664 -23.11 -13.99 -3.26
C PRO A 664 -24.18 -12.88 -3.27
N VAL A 665 -23.88 -11.77 -3.94
CA VAL A 665 -24.82 -10.70 -4.25
C VAL A 665 -24.79 -10.43 -5.75
N ASP A 666 -25.97 -10.26 -6.36
CA ASP A 666 -26.10 -9.89 -7.77
C ASP A 666 -25.88 -8.39 -7.97
N MET A 667 -24.71 -8.06 -8.53
CA MET A 667 -24.29 -6.72 -8.93
C MET A 667 -24.40 -6.52 -10.46
N SER A 668 -24.96 -7.48 -11.21
CA SER A 668 -25.13 -7.41 -12.67
C SER A 668 -26.00 -6.22 -13.11
N ALA A 669 -26.78 -5.64 -12.19
CA ALA A 669 -27.56 -4.43 -12.39
C ALA A 669 -26.75 -3.26 -12.98
N ALA A 670 -25.49 -3.10 -12.54
CA ALA A 670 -24.56 -2.07 -13.03
C ALA A 670 -24.04 -2.35 -14.46
N TRP A 671 -24.18 -3.59 -14.95
CA TRP A 671 -23.63 -4.07 -16.22
C TRP A 671 -24.68 -4.13 -17.34
N ARG A 672 -25.93 -3.70 -17.06
CA ARG A 672 -27.06 -3.65 -18.01
C ARG A 672 -26.87 -2.53 -19.05
N GLY A 673 -25.95 -2.79 -19.98
CA GLY A 673 -25.57 -1.93 -21.10
C GLY A 673 -24.25 -2.39 -21.72
N ALA A 674 -23.28 -2.81 -20.89
CA ALA A 674 -21.98 -3.31 -21.33
C ALA A 674 -22.10 -4.58 -22.20
N ALA A 675 -23.00 -5.50 -21.84
CA ALA A 675 -23.23 -6.74 -22.60
C ALA A 675 -24.02 -6.54 -23.91
N GLY A 676 -24.51 -5.33 -24.22
CA GLY A 676 -25.41 -5.08 -25.35
C GLY A 676 -24.72 -4.83 -26.71
N GLY A 677 -23.39 -4.64 -26.73
CA GLY A 677 -22.67 -4.15 -27.91
C GLY A 677 -22.41 -5.17 -29.04
N GLY A 678 -22.84 -6.43 -28.90
CA GLY A 678 -22.24 -7.57 -29.63
C GLY A 678 -23.17 -8.60 -30.28
N ALA A 679 -24.44 -8.28 -30.55
CA ALA A 679 -25.38 -9.23 -31.19
C ALA A 679 -26.40 -8.57 -32.13
N GLY A 680 -25.94 -8.00 -33.24
CA GLY A 680 -26.79 -7.44 -34.31
C GLY A 680 -27.48 -8.50 -35.20
N SER A 681 -28.12 -9.51 -34.62
CA SER A 681 -28.82 -10.56 -35.38
C SER A 681 -30.20 -10.08 -35.84
N GLY A 682 -30.25 -9.42 -37.00
CA GLY A 682 -31.51 -9.03 -37.64
C GLY A 682 -32.30 -10.26 -38.12
N ALA A 683 -33.44 -10.52 -37.49
CA ALA A 683 -34.38 -11.56 -37.90
C ALA A 683 -35.82 -11.03 -37.83
N GLY A 684 -36.30 -10.43 -38.92
CA GLY A 684 -37.73 -10.19 -39.11
C GLY A 684 -38.43 -11.49 -39.46
N GLY A 685 -39.36 -11.95 -38.64
CA GLY A 685 -40.04 -13.24 -38.80
C GLY A 685 -41.43 -13.20 -38.17
N SER A 686 -42.45 -13.25 -39.02
CA SER A 686 -43.87 -13.10 -38.70
C SER A 686 -44.45 -14.12 -37.71
N GLY A 687 -45.43 -13.62 -36.94
CA GLY A 687 -46.30 -14.30 -35.96
C GLY A 687 -46.74 -15.75 -36.18
N GLY A 688 -47.03 -16.39 -35.04
CA GLY A 688 -47.70 -17.67 -34.89
C GLY A 688 -48.25 -17.78 -33.47
N ASP A 689 -49.49 -18.22 -33.31
CA ASP A 689 -50.22 -18.28 -32.05
C ASP A 689 -50.32 -19.73 -31.52
N VAL A 690 -50.90 -19.94 -30.33
CA VAL A 690 -51.25 -21.23 -29.70
C VAL A 690 -50.09 -22.04 -29.08
N GLY A 691 -50.27 -22.54 -27.84
CA GLY A 691 -49.35 -23.55 -27.29
C GLY A 691 -49.36 -23.82 -25.78
N SER A 692 -50.51 -23.92 -25.09
CA SER A 692 -50.53 -24.33 -23.67
C SER A 692 -50.18 -25.81 -23.50
N GLY A 693 -49.14 -26.14 -22.74
CA GLY A 693 -48.70 -27.53 -22.53
C GLY A 693 -47.95 -27.75 -21.22
N SER A 694 -48.65 -28.27 -20.20
CA SER A 694 -48.05 -28.72 -18.94
C SER A 694 -47.64 -30.19 -19.01
N VAL A 695 -46.40 -30.52 -18.66
CA VAL A 695 -45.94 -31.91 -18.44
C VAL A 695 -45.12 -32.00 -17.15
N SER A 696 -45.40 -33.03 -16.35
CA SER A 696 -44.71 -33.38 -15.10
C SER A 696 -44.02 -34.75 -15.24
N GLY A 697 -42.97 -35.01 -14.48
CA GLY A 697 -42.51 -36.40 -14.22
C GLY A 697 -40.99 -36.64 -14.15
N ASP A 698 -40.50 -36.83 -12.92
CA ASP A 698 -39.53 -37.85 -12.44
C ASP A 698 -38.28 -38.28 -13.24
N GLY A 699 -37.11 -38.39 -12.57
CA GLY A 699 -35.88 -38.83 -13.25
C GLY A 699 -34.60 -39.19 -12.43
N ARG A 700 -34.70 -39.58 -11.15
CA ARG A 700 -33.65 -40.24 -10.30
C ARG A 700 -32.14 -39.91 -10.46
N ALA A 701 -31.64 -39.31 -9.38
CA ALA A 701 -30.30 -39.32 -8.79
C ALA A 701 -29.32 -40.52 -8.99
N SER A 702 -28.03 -40.17 -9.07
CA SER A 702 -26.84 -40.81 -8.44
C SER A 702 -25.75 -39.72 -8.32
N ASP A 703 -25.23 -39.29 -7.17
CA ASP A 703 -24.49 -40.02 -6.12
C ASP A 703 -23.18 -40.67 -6.65
N GLY A 704 -21.97 -40.35 -6.15
CA GLY A 704 -21.59 -39.32 -5.18
C GLY A 704 -20.12 -39.45 -4.74
N SER A 705 -19.51 -38.39 -4.20
CA SER A 705 -18.23 -38.48 -3.46
C SER A 705 -18.06 -37.30 -2.47
N GLN A 706 -17.59 -37.60 -1.26
CA GLN A 706 -17.45 -36.64 -0.16
C GLN A 706 -15.98 -36.42 0.23
N VAL A 707 -15.66 -35.15 0.57
CA VAL A 707 -15.01 -34.66 1.81
C VAL A 707 -13.72 -35.35 2.33
N LEU A 708 -12.88 -34.54 3.00
CA LEU A 708 -11.75 -34.82 3.92
C LEU A 708 -10.39 -34.33 3.38
N ALA A 709 -9.57 -33.56 4.13
CA ALA A 709 -9.81 -32.88 5.41
C ALA A 709 -8.83 -31.70 5.61
#